data_AF-A0A7C2T2Q9-F1
#
_entry.id   AF-A0A7C2T2Q9-F1
#
_cell.length_a   1.000
_cell.length_b   1.000
_cell.length_c   1.000
_cell.angle_alpha   90.00
_cell.angle_beta   90.00
_cell.angle_gamma   90.00
#
_symmetry.space_group_name_H-M   'P 1'
#
loop_
_entity.id
_entity.type
_entity.pdbx_description
1 polymer ?
#
loop_
_entity_poly.entity_id
_entity_poly.type
_entity_poly.pdbx_seq_one_letter_code
_entity_poly.pdbx_strand_id
1 'polypeptide(L)'
;MRGLVAAAGAFVVFQNAASAEPFELQAQESDDLRLLYIDPTQTYLAPHVTRTFINAIDFQKRLFDWEPWEKTTVLLMDLSDYGNGAAFSSPSNGVHLEIAPVSRTFEAFVASERIYSLVNHESVHVAALDVWNARDAFWRRAFFGKPMPDGEHPETILYNFLATPRVNAPRWYHEGSAVFLETWMAGGLGRAQGAYDEMVFRSMVRDGAHFYGPLGLLSEGTEIDFRGMANAYLYGTRFFNYLAYSRSPEKVVEWLSRGPDSKAYYSSQFKNVFGASLNDIWDDWIRFEREFQTKNLEAVNQFPTTKAERLSSRALGSISRAYYVKERNSLIAAFRYPGVVALVGELDLDTGEIRRLADVKGSMPHRVASLAYDPERDIVWYTADNYAHRDIVEIDVKSGRKRTLLRDARIGDLAFNSADKSLWGVRHLNGVSALVRIPPPYDHWTLVHASEFGNDLFDLDISPDGALLAMTVGETSGRQTLKAFSIADLAAGEFREVLSYQPGAAQPEGAAFSPDGKHLYFSSYYTGVSNIFRIDLGTQALEAVSNAETGYVRPMPQDDGSLIAFEYTGEGFAPVRFQPAPIDDVGAITFLGAELVKKHPVLKTWAVGSPRMVNLEKVAAVESRYKPRRRLRLGSLYPVVEGYKDGAAAGIHLNFEDPAYFNQIDVTLSYSPGSGLPGGEQFHADVRYQGLNWRGRYWHNDADFYDLFGPTKRARKGDAFIVGYEKALIYDSPRELRAGAEIAYYTGLDALPVNQNVASGLNEILATELSLRYTNETKSLGSVDHEKGWSWEIVNAIDRAGGDTIHRLRGGVDVGFALPIANSSVWVYNAGGFASGNAQNPLTSFYFGGFKNNYVDDREVKRYREYDTMPGFEIDEIPARNFARSVVEWNLPPLRFESVGAPSLYVANARTAIFAGALLTNPAGNGGREVFTAGAQVDFNFTLAHRLPMTLSAGFAAGFESGRARSDEVLISLKIM
;
A
#
# COMPACT_ATOMS: atom_id res chain seq x y z
N MET A 1 13.55 19.81 40.49
CA MET A 1 14.10 18.56 41.08
C MET A 1 13.04 17.57 41.57
N ARG A 2 12.02 17.94 42.36
CA ARG A 2 10.98 17.00 42.83
C ARG A 2 10.04 16.47 41.72
N GLY A 3 9.77 17.23 40.67
CA GLY A 3 9.03 16.77 39.47
C GLY A 3 9.82 15.78 38.59
N LEU A 4 11.14 15.96 38.47
CA LEU A 4 12.06 15.04 37.78
C LEU A 4 12.14 13.67 38.46
N VAL A 5 12.05 13.62 39.79
CA VAL A 5 12.03 12.38 40.57
C VAL A 5 10.69 11.65 40.47
N ALA A 6 9.57 12.37 40.32
CA ALA A 6 8.26 11.78 40.08
C ALA A 6 8.12 11.23 38.63
N ALA A 7 8.67 11.95 37.64
CA ALA A 7 8.76 11.49 36.25
C ALA A 7 9.67 10.24 36.12
N ALA A 8 10.82 10.22 36.83
CA ALA A 8 11.68 9.05 36.91
C ALA A 8 11.00 7.87 37.65
N GLY A 9 10.18 8.14 38.67
CA GLY A 9 9.40 7.13 39.40
C GLY A 9 8.30 6.48 38.54
N ALA A 10 7.61 7.27 37.70
CA ALA A 10 6.66 6.74 36.71
C ALA A 10 7.38 5.92 35.62
N PHE A 11 8.58 6.35 35.20
CA PHE A 11 9.42 5.64 34.24
C PHE A 11 9.81 4.23 34.73
N VAL A 12 10.07 4.07 36.04
CA VAL A 12 10.45 2.77 36.65
C VAL A 12 9.25 1.85 36.85
N VAL A 13 8.06 2.38 37.15
CA VAL A 13 6.85 1.55 37.33
C VAL A 13 6.31 1.02 36.00
N PHE A 14 6.45 1.77 34.90
CA PHE A 14 6.07 1.30 33.56
C PHE A 14 7.10 0.36 32.90
N GLN A 15 8.38 0.43 33.27
CA GLN A 15 9.37 -0.58 32.83
C GLN A 15 9.07 -1.99 33.34
N ASN A 16 8.48 -2.13 34.53
CA ASN A 16 8.24 -3.43 35.16
C ASN A 16 6.90 -4.09 34.78
N ALA A 17 5.97 -3.37 34.13
CA ALA A 17 4.65 -3.89 33.77
C ALA A 17 4.54 -4.43 32.33
N ALA A 18 5.61 -4.34 31.53
CA ALA A 18 5.66 -4.93 30.20
C ALA A 18 7.10 -5.24 29.80
N SER A 19 7.72 -6.25 30.43
CA SER A 19 8.92 -6.89 29.86
C SER A 19 8.51 -7.74 28.66
N ALA A 20 8.10 -7.10 27.56
CA ALA A 20 8.33 -7.72 26.26
C ALA A 20 9.85 -7.79 26.09
N GLU A 21 10.39 -8.93 25.67
CA GLU A 21 11.81 -8.98 25.31
C GLU A 21 12.08 -7.87 24.27
N PRO A 22 13.20 -7.13 24.40
CA PRO A 22 13.55 -6.14 23.40
C PRO A 22 13.61 -6.84 22.04
N PHE A 23 12.93 -6.27 21.04
CA PHE A 23 13.06 -6.72 19.66
C PHE A 23 14.56 -6.69 19.28
N GLU A 24 15.14 -7.85 19.07
CA GLU A 24 16.55 -8.02 18.69
C GLU A 24 16.62 -8.64 17.29
N LEU A 25 17.32 -7.94 16.39
CA LEU A 25 17.65 -8.44 15.06
C LEU A 25 19.11 -8.89 15.03
N GLN A 26 19.40 -9.92 14.25
CA GLN A 26 20.75 -10.26 13.85
C GLN A 26 21.14 -9.41 12.64
N ALA A 27 22.41 -8.99 12.60
CA ALA A 27 22.99 -8.23 11.50
C ALA A 27 24.18 -8.99 10.90
N GLN A 28 24.22 -9.06 9.57
CA GLN A 28 25.36 -9.54 8.79
C GLN A 28 25.82 -8.41 7.85
N GLU A 29 27.04 -7.90 8.04
CA GLU A 29 27.56 -6.72 7.31
C GLU A 29 28.77 -7.05 6.43
N SER A 30 28.76 -6.61 5.18
CA SER A 30 29.88 -6.61 4.22
C SER A 30 30.11 -5.19 3.68
N ASP A 31 30.88 -5.00 2.62
CA ASP A 31 31.15 -3.67 2.04
C ASP A 31 29.90 -3.01 1.44
N ASP A 32 29.05 -3.77 0.75
CA ASP A 32 27.85 -3.24 0.08
C ASP A 32 26.53 -3.54 0.82
N LEU A 33 26.53 -4.50 1.74
CA LEU A 33 25.32 -5.04 2.36
C LEU A 33 25.35 -4.93 3.89
N ARG A 34 24.22 -4.50 4.46
CA ARG A 34 23.82 -4.77 5.85
C ARG A 34 22.54 -5.58 5.84
N LEU A 35 22.61 -6.89 6.05
CA LEU A 35 21.44 -7.76 6.14
C LEU A 35 20.95 -7.82 7.59
N LEU A 36 19.66 -7.53 7.81
CA LEU A 36 18.97 -7.59 9.09
C LEU A 36 17.88 -8.67 9.04
N TYR A 37 17.86 -9.55 10.02
CA TYR A 37 16.92 -10.68 10.05
C TYR A 37 16.64 -11.17 11.49
N ILE A 38 15.56 -11.92 11.65
CA ILE A 38 15.13 -12.51 12.91
C ILE A 38 15.82 -13.87 13.09
N ASP A 39 16.64 -14.00 14.14
CA ASP A 39 17.30 -15.26 14.52
C ASP A 39 16.44 -16.02 15.55
N PRO A 40 16.29 -17.36 15.45
CA PRO A 40 16.85 -18.26 14.42
C PRO A 40 15.96 -18.48 13.19
N THR A 41 14.75 -17.91 13.15
CA THR A 41 13.70 -18.29 12.18
C THR A 41 14.06 -17.96 10.73
N GLN A 42 14.89 -16.94 10.49
CA GLN A 42 15.29 -16.49 9.15
C GLN A 42 16.78 -16.75 8.86
N THR A 43 17.55 -17.30 9.81
CA THR A 43 19.01 -17.51 9.70
C THR A 43 19.38 -18.38 8.50
N TYR A 44 18.52 -19.34 8.15
CA TYR A 44 18.73 -20.23 7.01
C TYR A 44 18.75 -19.49 5.65
N LEU A 45 18.13 -18.30 5.55
CA LEU A 45 18.09 -17.49 4.34
C LEU A 45 19.28 -16.57 4.17
N ALA A 46 19.98 -16.22 5.26
CA ALA A 46 21.01 -15.19 5.24
C ALA A 46 22.12 -15.44 4.19
N PRO A 47 22.64 -16.68 4.02
CA PRO A 47 23.62 -16.97 2.97
C PRO A 47 23.06 -16.80 1.54
N HIS A 48 21.80 -17.19 1.30
CA HIS A 48 21.18 -17.11 -0.03
C HIS A 48 20.86 -15.66 -0.41
N VAL A 49 20.29 -14.89 0.52
CA VAL A 49 20.02 -13.46 0.32
C VAL A 49 21.32 -12.70 0.08
N THR A 50 22.35 -12.93 0.89
CA THR A 50 23.67 -12.28 0.74
C THR A 50 24.25 -12.54 -0.65
N ARG A 51 24.30 -13.81 -1.09
CA ARG A 51 24.80 -14.16 -2.43
C ARG A 51 24.01 -13.48 -3.53
N THR A 52 22.69 -13.50 -3.41
CA THR A 52 21.80 -12.93 -4.42
C THR A 52 21.97 -11.41 -4.51
N PHE A 53 22.04 -10.73 -3.37
CA PHE A 53 22.22 -9.29 -3.31
C PHE A 53 23.58 -8.86 -3.89
N ILE A 54 24.67 -9.51 -3.47
CA ILE A 54 26.01 -9.19 -3.99
C ILE A 54 26.08 -9.43 -5.51
N ASN A 55 25.51 -10.54 -6.01
CA ASN A 55 25.47 -10.81 -7.44
C ASN A 55 24.71 -9.73 -8.22
N ALA A 56 23.56 -9.28 -7.68
CA ALA A 56 22.72 -8.28 -8.30
C ALA A 56 23.36 -6.88 -8.26
N ILE A 57 23.87 -6.44 -7.10
CA ILE A 57 24.47 -5.10 -6.97
C ILE A 57 25.76 -4.97 -7.79
N ASP A 58 26.59 -6.01 -7.85
CA ASP A 58 27.79 -6.03 -8.69
C ASP A 58 27.46 -5.87 -10.18
N PHE A 59 26.33 -6.44 -10.62
CA PHE A 59 25.83 -6.22 -11.97
C PHE A 59 25.39 -4.77 -12.17
N GLN A 60 24.64 -4.18 -11.24
CA GLN A 60 24.22 -2.78 -11.34
C GLN A 60 25.41 -1.81 -11.38
N LYS A 61 26.43 -2.03 -10.53
CA LYS A 61 27.67 -1.22 -10.54
C LYS A 61 28.33 -1.20 -11.92
N ARG A 62 28.43 -2.36 -12.57
CA ARG A 62 28.99 -2.48 -13.93
C ARG A 62 28.10 -1.88 -15.01
N LEU A 63 26.78 -2.09 -14.92
CA LEU A 63 25.83 -1.61 -15.92
C LEU A 63 25.73 -0.08 -15.93
N PHE A 64 25.72 0.53 -14.74
CA PHE A 64 25.55 1.97 -14.58
C PHE A 64 26.86 2.76 -14.46
N ASP A 65 28.02 2.08 -14.42
CA ASP A 65 29.33 2.67 -14.09
C ASP A 65 29.24 3.55 -12.84
N TRP A 66 28.74 2.95 -11.76
CA TRP A 66 28.34 3.65 -10.55
C TRP A 66 28.78 2.89 -9.30
N GLU A 67 29.13 3.64 -8.26
CA GLU A 67 29.41 3.12 -6.92
C GLU A 67 28.34 3.61 -5.93
N PRO A 68 27.75 2.71 -5.11
CA PRO A 68 26.82 3.08 -4.04
C PRO A 68 27.34 4.20 -3.18
N TRP A 69 26.49 5.19 -2.90
CA TRP A 69 26.84 6.28 -1.98
C TRP A 69 27.10 5.75 -0.57
N GLU A 70 26.37 4.70 -0.20
CA GLU A 70 26.50 3.99 1.06
C GLU A 70 26.00 2.55 0.93
N LYS A 71 26.28 1.74 1.95
CA LYS A 71 25.83 0.34 2.05
C LYS A 71 24.30 0.27 2.05
N THR A 72 23.77 -0.76 1.40
CA THR A 72 22.33 -1.03 1.40
C THR A 72 21.93 -1.85 2.63
N THR A 73 20.97 -1.34 3.39
CA THR A 73 20.34 -2.12 4.47
C THR A 73 19.23 -3.01 3.90
N VAL A 74 19.35 -4.33 3.98
CA VAL A 74 18.32 -5.30 3.59
C VAL A 74 17.64 -5.84 4.84
N LEU A 75 16.33 -5.66 5.00
CA LEU A 75 15.54 -6.17 6.13
C LEU A 75 14.63 -7.33 5.69
N LEU A 76 14.78 -8.50 6.32
CA LEU A 76 13.91 -9.65 6.08
C LEU A 76 12.69 -9.63 7.02
N MET A 77 11.51 -9.84 6.45
CA MET A 77 10.23 -9.84 7.16
C MET A 77 9.40 -11.05 6.78
N ASP A 78 8.57 -11.52 7.73
CA ASP A 78 7.52 -12.53 7.50
C ASP A 78 6.21 -12.02 8.14
N LEU A 79 5.79 -10.83 7.70
CA LEU A 79 4.61 -10.13 8.23
C LEU A 79 3.43 -10.18 7.25
N SER A 80 3.62 -10.78 6.08
CA SER A 80 2.62 -10.95 5.04
C SER A 80 2.52 -12.41 4.57
N ASP A 81 1.34 -12.81 4.11
CA ASP A 81 1.14 -14.11 3.45
C ASP A 81 1.57 -14.16 1.99
N TYR A 82 1.98 -13.03 1.39
CA TYR A 82 2.58 -13.00 0.06
C TYR A 82 3.91 -12.25 0.06
N GLY A 83 4.86 -12.80 -0.70
CA GLY A 83 6.16 -12.18 -0.91
C GLY A 83 6.05 -10.86 -1.67
N ASN A 84 6.87 -9.91 -1.27
CA ASN A 84 6.94 -8.57 -1.85
C ASN A 84 8.30 -7.93 -1.54
N GLY A 85 8.63 -6.89 -2.27
CA GLY A 85 9.84 -6.08 -2.08
C GLY A 85 9.52 -4.59 -2.07
N ALA A 86 10.37 -3.82 -1.41
CA ALA A 86 10.39 -2.37 -1.54
C ALA A 86 11.80 -1.85 -1.35
N ALA A 87 12.24 -0.96 -2.23
CA ALA A 87 13.54 -0.30 -2.16
C ALA A 87 13.42 1.22 -2.10
N PHE A 88 14.39 1.83 -1.44
CA PHE A 88 14.51 3.28 -1.33
C PHE A 88 16.00 3.67 -1.26
N SER A 89 16.30 4.90 -1.69
CA SER A 89 17.65 5.47 -1.66
C SER A 89 17.69 6.86 -1.03
N SER A 90 16.59 7.30 -0.43
CA SER A 90 16.48 8.54 0.32
C SER A 90 15.69 8.23 1.60
N PRO A 91 16.21 8.52 2.80
CA PRO A 91 17.48 9.23 3.05
C PRO A 91 18.72 8.32 2.94
N SER A 92 18.55 6.99 3.01
CA SER A 92 19.64 6.03 2.77
C SER A 92 19.22 4.84 1.90
N ASN A 93 20.20 4.06 1.42
CA ASN A 93 19.94 2.87 0.60
C ASN A 93 19.35 1.73 1.46
N GLY A 94 18.15 1.26 1.12
CA GLY A 94 17.51 0.17 1.82
C GLY A 94 16.57 -0.66 0.96
N VAL A 95 16.39 -1.91 1.37
CA VAL A 95 15.48 -2.89 0.76
C VAL A 95 14.74 -3.63 1.87
N HIS A 96 13.43 -3.69 1.78
CA HIS A 96 12.58 -4.53 2.61
C HIS A 96 12.14 -5.75 1.79
N LEU A 97 12.27 -6.95 2.35
CA LEU A 97 11.90 -8.20 1.68
C LEU A 97 10.94 -9.02 2.56
N GLU A 98 9.72 -9.24 2.06
CA GLU A 98 8.80 -10.22 2.63
C GLU A 98 9.14 -11.61 2.07
N ILE A 99 9.47 -12.56 2.95
CA ILE A 99 10.03 -13.86 2.56
C ILE A 99 8.98 -14.88 2.12
N ALA A 100 7.69 -14.57 2.26
CA ALA A 100 6.58 -15.44 1.89
C ALA A 100 6.57 -15.76 0.37
N PRO A 101 5.90 -16.84 -0.07
CA PRO A 101 5.68 -17.13 -1.48
C PRO A 101 5.01 -15.97 -2.23
N VAL A 102 5.39 -15.70 -3.47
CA VAL A 102 4.75 -14.66 -4.30
C VAL A 102 3.46 -15.18 -4.92
N SER A 103 2.48 -14.29 -5.14
CA SER A 103 1.27 -14.66 -5.89
C SER A 103 1.62 -14.86 -7.37
N ARG A 104 1.31 -16.04 -7.91
CA ARG A 104 1.57 -16.40 -9.32
C ARG A 104 0.33 -16.33 -10.21
N THR A 105 -0.76 -15.71 -9.75
CA THR A 105 -2.02 -15.66 -10.51
C THR A 105 -1.84 -14.97 -11.87
N PHE A 106 -2.34 -15.61 -12.91
CA PHE A 106 -2.30 -15.21 -14.33
C PHE A 106 -0.90 -15.00 -14.90
N GLU A 107 0.11 -15.71 -14.39
CA GLU A 107 1.53 -15.45 -14.69
C GLU A 107 1.94 -13.97 -14.47
N ALA A 108 1.21 -13.21 -13.65
CA ALA A 108 1.53 -11.80 -13.38
C ALA A 108 2.88 -11.62 -12.66
N PHE A 109 3.39 -12.70 -12.06
CA PHE A 109 4.75 -12.82 -11.56
C PHE A 109 5.38 -14.12 -12.08
N VAL A 110 6.65 -14.06 -12.48
CA VAL A 110 7.32 -15.17 -13.16
C VAL A 110 7.70 -16.34 -12.24
N ALA A 111 7.94 -17.48 -12.88
CA ALA A 111 8.20 -18.76 -12.24
C ALA A 111 9.52 -18.86 -11.42
N SER A 112 10.46 -17.93 -11.57
CA SER A 112 11.79 -18.01 -10.94
C SER A 112 11.75 -18.01 -9.40
N GLU A 113 12.85 -18.46 -8.78
CA GLU A 113 13.02 -18.41 -7.33
C GLU A 113 12.81 -16.98 -6.82
N ARG A 114 11.99 -16.82 -5.78
CA ARG A 114 11.42 -15.52 -5.40
C ARG A 114 12.43 -14.56 -4.79
N ILE A 115 13.39 -15.03 -3.97
CA ILE A 115 14.44 -14.16 -3.42
C ILE A 115 15.32 -13.66 -4.56
N TYR A 116 15.71 -14.54 -5.49
CA TYR A 116 16.42 -14.16 -6.71
C TYR A 116 15.68 -13.10 -7.51
N SER A 117 14.40 -13.32 -7.76
CA SER A 117 13.55 -12.41 -8.55
C SER A 117 13.40 -11.05 -7.87
N LEU A 118 13.00 -11.05 -6.59
CA LEU A 118 12.78 -9.82 -5.81
C LEU A 118 14.08 -9.04 -5.63
N VAL A 119 15.20 -9.68 -5.26
CA VAL A 119 16.46 -8.97 -5.06
C VAL A 119 17.00 -8.39 -6.37
N ASN A 120 16.86 -9.10 -7.50
CA ASN A 120 17.22 -8.52 -8.80
C ASN A 120 16.36 -7.29 -9.10
N HIS A 121 15.04 -7.35 -8.85
CA HIS A 121 14.13 -6.22 -8.99
C HIS A 121 14.53 -5.04 -8.11
N GLU A 122 14.62 -5.26 -6.79
CA GLU A 122 14.88 -4.20 -5.81
C GLU A 122 16.28 -3.60 -5.96
N SER A 123 17.28 -4.38 -6.42
CA SER A 123 18.61 -3.84 -6.71
C SER A 123 18.60 -2.80 -7.83
N VAL A 124 17.70 -2.93 -8.81
CA VAL A 124 17.53 -1.94 -9.88
C VAL A 124 17.03 -0.64 -9.28
N HIS A 125 16.04 -0.70 -8.38
CA HIS A 125 15.55 0.49 -7.68
C HIS A 125 16.66 1.16 -6.87
N VAL A 126 17.43 0.40 -6.06
CA VAL A 126 18.56 0.94 -5.29
C VAL A 126 19.53 1.69 -6.21
N ALA A 127 19.92 1.09 -7.34
CA ALA A 127 20.84 1.73 -8.28
C ALA A 127 20.19 2.94 -8.98
N ALA A 128 19.03 2.78 -9.60
CA ALA A 128 18.37 3.82 -10.40
C ALA A 128 17.95 5.04 -9.56
N LEU A 129 17.73 4.87 -8.26
CA LEU A 129 17.43 5.96 -7.33
C LEU A 129 18.71 6.62 -6.76
N ASP A 130 19.78 5.84 -6.50
CA ASP A 130 21.01 6.34 -5.86
C ASP A 130 22.10 6.82 -6.84
N VAL A 131 22.02 6.49 -8.14
CA VAL A 131 22.94 6.99 -9.18
C VAL A 131 23.18 8.51 -9.03
N TRP A 132 24.43 8.92 -9.20
CA TRP A 132 24.86 10.30 -8.94
C TRP A 132 25.97 10.74 -9.90
N ASN A 133 26.03 12.05 -10.15
CA ASN A 133 27.18 12.70 -10.79
C ASN A 133 27.83 13.74 -9.86
N ALA A 134 28.85 14.45 -10.34
CA ALA A 134 29.59 15.42 -9.53
C ALA A 134 28.71 16.53 -8.90
N ARG A 135 27.59 16.91 -9.53
CA ARG A 135 26.66 17.91 -8.98
C ARG A 135 25.83 17.32 -7.84
N ASP A 136 25.31 16.12 -8.03
CA ASP A 136 24.53 15.41 -7.00
C ASP A 136 25.43 15.13 -5.79
N ALA A 137 26.67 14.69 -6.01
CA ALA A 137 27.67 14.48 -4.96
C ALA A 137 28.06 15.75 -4.20
N PHE A 138 28.10 16.90 -4.88
CA PHE A 138 28.32 18.19 -4.21
C PHE A 138 27.21 18.45 -3.19
N TRP A 139 25.94 18.31 -3.58
CA TRP A 139 24.80 18.53 -2.69
C TRP A 139 24.72 17.49 -1.57
N ARG A 140 24.98 16.21 -1.87
CA ARG A 140 25.03 15.16 -0.84
C ARG A 140 26.10 15.44 0.22
N ARG A 141 27.26 15.99 -0.17
CA ARG A 141 28.30 16.43 0.78
C ARG A 141 27.89 17.68 1.54
N ALA A 142 27.28 18.65 0.85
CA ALA A 142 26.81 19.89 1.47
C ALA A 142 25.76 19.62 2.56
N PHE A 143 24.87 18.64 2.32
CA PHE A 143 23.84 18.25 3.27
C PHE A 143 24.21 17.06 4.17
N PHE A 144 25.46 16.59 4.12
CA PHE A 144 25.94 15.41 4.87
C PHE A 144 25.15 14.11 4.62
N GLY A 145 24.39 14.02 3.52
CA GLY A 145 23.59 12.88 3.12
C GLY A 145 22.54 13.24 2.08
N LYS A 146 21.42 12.51 2.06
CA LYS A 146 20.34 12.69 1.09
C LYS A 146 19.07 13.14 1.84
N PRO A 147 18.84 14.46 1.99
CA PRO A 147 17.66 14.96 2.72
C PRO A 147 16.37 14.37 2.16
N MET A 148 15.49 13.88 3.02
CA MET A 148 14.12 13.49 2.64
C MET A 148 13.19 14.70 2.66
N PRO A 149 12.16 14.72 1.79
CA PRO A 149 11.05 15.65 1.95
C PRO A 149 10.38 15.46 3.32
N ASP A 150 10.27 16.55 4.07
CA ASP A 150 9.67 16.63 5.41
C ASP A 150 8.63 17.75 5.44
N GLY A 151 7.43 17.44 5.96
CA GLY A 151 6.31 18.37 6.09
C GLY A 151 6.65 19.56 6.96
N GLU A 152 7.42 19.36 8.03
CA GLU A 152 7.76 20.47 8.94
C GLU A 152 8.79 21.43 8.35
N HIS A 153 9.54 20.97 7.35
CA HIS A 153 10.56 21.75 6.64
C HIS A 153 10.41 21.60 5.11
N PRO A 154 9.36 22.19 4.48
CA PRO A 154 9.05 22.03 3.05
C PRO A 154 10.18 22.34 2.05
N GLU A 155 11.14 23.18 2.42
CA GLU A 155 12.36 23.47 1.64
C GLU A 155 13.18 22.20 1.32
N THR A 156 13.04 21.15 2.12
CA THR A 156 13.67 19.84 1.90
C THR A 156 13.24 19.18 0.59
N ILE A 157 12.08 19.53 0.03
CA ILE A 157 11.67 19.10 -1.32
C ILE A 157 12.72 19.49 -2.35
N LEU A 158 13.22 20.73 -2.27
CA LEU A 158 14.28 21.21 -3.15
C LEU A 158 15.61 20.51 -2.85
N TYR A 159 15.96 20.35 -1.57
CA TYR A 159 17.23 19.73 -1.16
C TYR A 159 17.30 18.26 -1.60
N ASN A 160 16.19 17.52 -1.48
CA ASN A 160 16.04 16.18 -2.00
C ASN A 160 16.24 16.12 -3.52
N PHE A 161 15.62 17.05 -4.27
CA PHE A 161 15.79 17.11 -5.71
C PHE A 161 17.24 17.41 -6.12
N LEU A 162 17.95 18.25 -5.36
CA LEU A 162 19.36 18.57 -5.61
C LEU A 162 20.31 17.41 -5.31
N ALA A 163 20.05 16.63 -4.25
CA ALA A 163 20.90 15.52 -3.81
C ALA A 163 20.59 14.19 -4.53
N THR A 164 19.31 13.91 -4.80
CA THR A 164 18.77 12.64 -5.31
C THR A 164 17.64 12.86 -6.33
N PRO A 165 17.90 13.52 -7.47
CA PRO A 165 16.84 13.92 -8.39
C PRO A 165 16.04 12.75 -8.98
N ARG A 166 16.64 11.56 -9.11
CA ARG A 166 15.98 10.37 -9.67
C ARG A 166 14.91 9.77 -8.76
N VAL A 167 14.93 10.06 -7.45
CA VAL A 167 13.83 9.68 -6.56
C VAL A 167 12.51 10.36 -6.97
N ASN A 168 12.60 11.53 -7.60
CA ASN A 168 11.46 12.33 -8.05
C ASN A 168 11.01 12.00 -9.49
N ALA A 169 11.04 10.72 -9.85
CA ALA A 169 10.51 10.23 -11.11
C ALA A 169 9.24 9.37 -10.89
N PRO A 170 8.37 9.26 -11.91
CA PRO A 170 7.09 8.59 -11.79
C PRO A 170 7.23 7.08 -11.54
N ARG A 171 6.24 6.49 -10.88
CA ARG A 171 6.28 5.06 -10.54
C ARG A 171 6.46 4.15 -11.76
N TRP A 172 5.77 4.42 -12.88
CA TRP A 172 5.91 3.63 -14.11
C TRP A 172 7.35 3.62 -14.66
N TYR A 173 8.13 4.69 -14.41
CA TYR A 173 9.53 4.76 -14.80
C TYR A 173 10.38 3.81 -13.95
N HIS A 174 10.18 3.83 -12.63
CA HIS A 174 10.92 2.96 -11.71
C HIS A 174 10.55 1.50 -11.90
N GLU A 175 9.26 1.17 -11.79
CA GLU A 175 8.78 -0.21 -11.91
C GLU A 175 9.06 -0.77 -13.31
N GLY A 176 8.83 0.02 -14.37
CA GLY A 176 9.14 -0.38 -15.74
C GLY A 176 10.63 -0.67 -15.95
N SER A 177 11.52 0.16 -15.40
CA SER A 177 12.96 -0.08 -15.49
C SER A 177 13.41 -1.31 -14.70
N ALA A 178 12.82 -1.53 -13.52
CA ALA A 178 13.12 -2.67 -12.66
C ALA A 178 12.64 -3.98 -13.29
N VAL A 179 11.43 -4.01 -13.85
CA VAL A 179 10.93 -5.18 -14.60
C VAL A 179 11.74 -5.44 -15.88
N PHE A 180 12.12 -4.39 -16.60
CA PHE A 180 12.95 -4.55 -17.79
C PHE A 180 14.29 -5.20 -17.43
N LEU A 181 15.01 -4.65 -16.46
CA LEU A 181 16.33 -5.14 -16.07
C LEU A 181 16.26 -6.49 -15.36
N GLU A 182 15.31 -6.74 -14.45
CA GLU A 182 15.17 -8.03 -13.76
C GLU A 182 15.05 -9.18 -14.77
N THR A 183 14.33 -8.94 -15.88
CA THR A 183 14.04 -9.97 -16.88
C THR A 183 15.32 -10.41 -17.57
N TRP A 184 16.15 -9.46 -17.98
CA TRP A 184 17.40 -9.76 -18.67
C TRP A 184 18.49 -10.23 -17.71
N MET A 185 18.49 -9.75 -16.45
CA MET A 185 19.33 -10.29 -15.37
C MET A 185 18.99 -11.76 -15.07
N ALA A 186 17.71 -12.13 -15.17
CA ALA A 186 17.23 -13.50 -15.03
C ALA A 186 17.38 -14.36 -16.31
N GLY A 187 18.10 -13.87 -17.34
CA GLY A 187 18.32 -14.61 -18.58
C GLY A 187 17.08 -14.72 -19.48
N GLY A 188 16.13 -13.81 -19.34
CA GLY A 188 14.85 -13.77 -20.07
C GLY A 188 13.66 -14.26 -19.25
N LEU A 189 13.88 -14.92 -18.10
CA LEU A 189 12.81 -15.43 -17.23
C LEU A 189 12.26 -14.30 -16.33
N GLY A 190 11.51 -13.36 -16.92
CA GLY A 190 10.96 -12.20 -16.22
C GLY A 190 9.71 -11.61 -16.88
N ARG A 191 9.03 -10.70 -16.18
CA ARG A 191 7.72 -10.17 -16.59
C ARG A 191 7.75 -9.43 -17.94
N ALA A 192 8.91 -8.91 -18.37
CA ALA A 192 9.05 -8.30 -19.70
C ALA A 192 8.93 -9.31 -20.87
N GLN A 193 8.90 -10.62 -20.57
CA GLN A 193 8.55 -11.71 -21.49
C GLN A 193 7.29 -12.47 -21.03
N GLY A 194 6.46 -11.87 -20.17
CA GLY A 194 5.26 -12.52 -19.61
C GLY A 194 4.05 -12.49 -20.56
N ALA A 195 3.29 -13.58 -20.59
CA ALA A 195 2.09 -13.70 -21.41
C ALA A 195 0.90 -12.86 -20.87
N TYR A 196 0.92 -12.53 -19.58
CA TYR A 196 -0.08 -11.65 -18.95
C TYR A 196 -0.14 -10.29 -19.65
N ASP A 197 1.00 -9.61 -19.80
CA ASP A 197 1.08 -8.30 -20.45
C ASP A 197 0.62 -8.39 -21.92
N GLU A 198 0.93 -9.48 -22.63
CA GLU A 198 0.41 -9.73 -23.98
C GLU A 198 -1.12 -9.84 -23.99
N MET A 199 -1.70 -10.58 -23.05
CA MET A 199 -3.15 -10.68 -22.90
C MET A 199 -3.80 -9.33 -22.60
N VAL A 200 -3.24 -8.54 -21.66
CA VAL A 200 -3.80 -7.23 -21.28
C VAL A 200 -3.87 -6.28 -22.48
N PHE A 201 -2.73 -6.03 -23.13
CA PHE A 201 -2.67 -5.07 -24.23
C PHE A 201 -3.44 -5.57 -25.47
N ARG A 202 -3.48 -6.89 -25.72
CA ARG A 202 -4.31 -7.47 -26.78
C ARG A 202 -5.81 -7.29 -26.50
N SER A 203 -6.27 -7.52 -25.27
CA SER A 203 -7.67 -7.25 -24.88
C SER A 203 -8.02 -5.79 -25.04
N MET A 204 -7.12 -4.88 -24.64
CA MET A 204 -7.33 -3.45 -24.83
C MET A 204 -7.50 -3.06 -26.30
N VAL A 205 -6.69 -3.64 -27.20
CA VAL A 205 -6.78 -3.38 -28.64
C VAL A 205 -8.06 -3.98 -29.24
N ARG A 206 -8.40 -5.22 -28.88
CA ARG A 206 -9.63 -5.89 -29.36
C ARG A 206 -10.89 -5.13 -28.93
N ASP A 207 -10.93 -4.69 -27.68
CA ASP A 207 -12.12 -4.05 -27.09
C ASP A 207 -12.17 -2.53 -27.35
N GLY A 208 -11.14 -1.95 -27.98
CA GLY A 208 -11.06 -0.51 -28.20
C GLY A 208 -10.89 0.30 -26.91
N ALA A 209 -10.26 -0.29 -25.89
CA ALA A 209 -10.07 0.33 -24.58
C ALA A 209 -9.11 1.54 -24.63
N HIS A 210 -9.27 2.43 -23.67
CA HIS A 210 -8.46 3.64 -23.56
C HIS A 210 -6.99 3.32 -23.19
N PHE A 211 -6.05 3.99 -23.84
CA PHE A 211 -4.63 3.93 -23.50
C PHE A 211 -4.23 5.22 -22.81
N TYR A 212 -3.80 5.12 -21.55
CA TYR A 212 -3.33 6.28 -20.81
C TYR A 212 -2.02 6.85 -21.37
N GLY A 213 -1.95 8.17 -21.44
CA GLY A 213 -0.69 8.90 -21.59
C GLY A 213 0.15 8.86 -20.29
N PRO A 214 1.41 9.34 -20.31
CA PRO A 214 2.28 9.29 -19.13
C PRO A 214 1.70 9.96 -17.89
N LEU A 215 0.92 11.04 -18.08
CA LEU A 215 0.25 11.76 -16.99
C LEU A 215 -1.05 11.06 -16.56
N GLY A 216 -1.90 10.66 -17.52
CA GLY A 216 -3.15 9.94 -17.24
C GLY A 216 -2.94 8.65 -16.46
N LEU A 217 -1.79 8.00 -16.66
CA LEU A 217 -1.39 6.82 -15.91
C LEU A 217 -1.09 7.12 -14.43
N LEU A 218 -0.62 8.32 -14.09
CA LEU A 218 -0.26 8.73 -12.72
C LEU A 218 -1.44 9.30 -11.92
N SER A 219 -2.52 9.64 -12.61
CA SER A 219 -3.76 10.16 -12.04
C SER A 219 -4.82 9.06 -12.10
N GLU A 220 -5.71 9.12 -13.07
CA GLU A 220 -6.88 8.27 -13.22
C GLU A 220 -6.51 6.77 -13.36
N GLY A 221 -5.51 6.47 -14.19
CA GLY A 221 -5.14 5.10 -14.55
C GLY A 221 -4.66 4.24 -13.38
N THR A 222 -4.19 4.82 -12.28
CA THR A 222 -3.81 4.08 -11.06
C THR A 222 -4.86 4.14 -9.94
N GLU A 223 -5.83 5.04 -10.04
CA GLU A 223 -6.81 5.28 -8.98
C GLU A 223 -8.14 4.55 -9.18
N ILE A 224 -8.62 4.46 -10.43
CA ILE A 224 -9.95 3.92 -10.75
C ILE A 224 -9.94 2.66 -11.62
N ASP A 225 -8.78 2.22 -12.13
CA ASP A 225 -8.68 0.93 -12.82
C ASP A 225 -8.68 -0.20 -11.77
N PHE A 226 -9.37 -1.32 -12.05
CA PHE A 226 -9.36 -2.50 -11.18
C PHE A 226 -7.94 -3.05 -10.93
N ARG A 227 -7.01 -2.81 -11.85
CA ARG A 227 -5.58 -3.14 -11.75
C ARG A 227 -4.82 -2.21 -10.78
N GLY A 228 -5.34 -1.00 -10.53
CA GLY A 228 -4.76 -0.01 -9.62
C GLY A 228 -3.28 0.25 -9.91
N MET A 229 -2.44 0.16 -8.88
CA MET A 229 -0.99 0.39 -8.99
C MET A 229 -0.26 -0.59 -9.93
N ALA A 230 -0.85 -1.74 -10.28
CA ALA A 230 -0.25 -2.68 -11.24
C ALA A 230 -0.09 -2.05 -12.64
N ASN A 231 -0.88 -1.04 -12.99
CA ASN A 231 -0.76 -0.33 -14.26
C ASN A 231 0.61 0.34 -14.44
N ALA A 232 1.27 0.77 -13.36
CA ALA A 232 2.63 1.32 -13.43
C ALA A 232 3.64 0.28 -13.94
N TYR A 233 3.51 -0.98 -13.50
CA TYR A 233 4.34 -2.09 -13.98
C TYR A 233 4.02 -2.41 -15.45
N LEU A 234 2.73 -2.54 -15.80
CA LEU A 234 2.30 -2.94 -17.13
C LEU A 234 2.74 -1.95 -18.22
N TYR A 235 2.35 -0.68 -18.08
CA TYR A 235 2.71 0.36 -19.05
C TYR A 235 4.21 0.65 -19.04
N GLY A 236 4.82 0.71 -17.85
CA GLY A 236 6.26 0.94 -17.71
C GLY A 236 7.05 -0.14 -18.44
N THR A 237 6.79 -1.42 -18.15
CA THR A 237 7.51 -2.56 -18.76
C THR A 237 7.38 -2.55 -20.27
N ARG A 238 6.15 -2.38 -20.79
CA ARG A 238 5.91 -2.32 -22.24
C ARG A 238 6.63 -1.18 -22.91
N PHE A 239 6.58 0.01 -22.32
CA PHE A 239 7.26 1.18 -22.86
C PHE A 239 8.78 0.99 -22.88
N PHE A 240 9.38 0.45 -21.82
CA PHE A 240 10.81 0.16 -21.78
C PHE A 240 11.23 -0.90 -22.82
N ASN A 241 10.44 -1.96 -22.99
CA ASN A 241 10.64 -2.94 -24.06
C ASN A 241 10.56 -2.29 -25.45
N TYR A 242 9.57 -1.42 -25.67
CA TYR A 242 9.44 -0.69 -26.93
C TYR A 242 10.64 0.24 -27.19
N LEU A 243 11.12 0.96 -26.18
CA LEU A 243 12.31 1.81 -26.32
C LEU A 243 13.54 0.99 -26.69
N ALA A 244 13.77 -0.14 -26.01
CA ALA A 244 14.88 -1.03 -26.31
C ALA A 244 14.74 -1.63 -27.73
N TYR A 245 13.53 -2.03 -28.13
CA TYR A 245 13.24 -2.60 -29.45
C TYR A 245 13.42 -1.59 -30.58
N SER A 246 12.84 -0.39 -30.43
CA SER A 246 12.80 0.66 -31.47
C SER A 246 14.08 1.51 -31.54
N ARG A 247 14.87 1.53 -30.46
CA ARG A 247 16.15 2.26 -30.36
C ARG A 247 17.29 1.28 -30.05
N SER A 248 17.54 1.00 -28.78
CA SER A 248 18.57 0.04 -28.32
C SER A 248 18.51 -0.13 -26.79
N PRO A 249 18.87 -1.30 -26.23
CA PRO A 249 19.02 -1.47 -24.77
C PRO A 249 19.99 -0.47 -24.11
N GLU A 250 21.07 -0.11 -24.78
CA GLU A 250 22.10 0.81 -24.25
C GLU A 250 21.55 2.22 -24.04
N LYS A 251 20.70 2.71 -24.96
CA LYS A 251 19.99 3.99 -24.81
C LYS A 251 19.04 4.00 -23.62
N VAL A 252 18.43 2.86 -23.30
CA VAL A 252 17.60 2.73 -22.09
C VAL A 252 18.48 2.90 -20.84
N VAL A 253 19.63 2.23 -20.79
CA VAL A 253 20.59 2.39 -19.68
C VAL A 253 21.12 3.83 -19.60
N GLU A 254 21.42 4.49 -20.72
CA GLU A 254 21.86 5.90 -20.78
C GLU A 254 20.80 6.86 -20.18
N TRP A 255 19.52 6.56 -20.36
CA TRP A 255 18.43 7.35 -19.77
C TRP A 255 18.35 7.19 -18.24
N LEU A 256 18.53 5.97 -17.75
CA LEU A 256 18.53 5.65 -16.32
C LEU A 256 19.77 6.21 -15.61
N SER A 257 20.93 6.19 -16.27
CA SER A 257 22.23 6.58 -15.73
C SER A 257 22.37 8.07 -15.36
N ARG A 258 23.36 8.38 -14.51
CA ARG A 258 23.77 9.74 -14.12
C ARG A 258 25.20 10.05 -14.55
N GLY A 259 25.42 10.13 -15.86
CA GLY A 259 26.69 10.62 -16.42
C GLY A 259 26.90 12.14 -16.23
N PRO A 260 28.08 12.69 -16.61
CA PRO A 260 28.40 14.11 -16.49
C PRO A 260 27.40 15.05 -17.18
N ASP A 261 26.93 14.70 -18.37
CA ASP A 261 25.98 15.50 -19.17
C ASP A 261 24.51 15.21 -18.87
N SER A 262 24.24 14.21 -18.02
CA SER A 262 22.89 13.75 -17.69
C SER A 262 22.08 14.85 -17.00
N LYS A 263 20.82 14.99 -17.37
CA LYS A 263 19.88 15.93 -16.74
C LYS A 263 19.27 15.32 -15.48
N ALA A 264 19.12 16.15 -14.44
CA ALA A 264 18.53 15.77 -13.15
C ALA A 264 17.09 15.26 -13.32
N TYR A 265 16.23 16.02 -14.02
CA TYR A 265 14.86 15.60 -14.29
C TYR A 265 14.81 14.51 -15.37
N TYR A 266 14.09 13.42 -15.09
CA TYR A 266 14.06 12.22 -15.94
C TYR A 266 13.54 12.49 -17.36
N SER A 267 12.51 13.32 -17.53
CA SER A 267 11.94 13.64 -18.84
C SER A 267 12.87 14.55 -19.66
N SER A 268 13.60 15.46 -19.00
CA SER A 268 14.66 16.23 -19.67
C SER A 268 15.81 15.33 -20.12
N GLN A 269 16.17 14.32 -19.31
CA GLN A 269 17.15 13.31 -19.73
C GLN A 269 16.63 12.46 -20.88
N PHE A 270 15.36 12.10 -20.88
CA PHE A 270 14.74 11.36 -21.98
C PHE A 270 14.94 12.11 -23.31
N LYS A 271 14.59 13.41 -23.34
CA LYS A 271 14.79 14.25 -24.53
C LYS A 271 16.27 14.35 -24.93
N ASN A 272 17.18 14.40 -23.96
CA ASN A 272 18.62 14.44 -24.22
C ASN A 272 19.11 13.14 -24.89
N VAL A 273 18.61 11.99 -24.46
CA VAL A 273 19.05 10.66 -24.93
C VAL A 273 18.41 10.26 -26.26
N PHE A 274 17.11 10.54 -26.42
CA PHE A 274 16.30 10.07 -27.55
C PHE A 274 15.99 11.16 -28.59
N GLY A 275 16.29 12.42 -28.31
CA GLY A 275 16.13 13.54 -29.26
C GLY A 275 14.69 14.04 -29.45
N ALA A 276 13.69 13.42 -28.82
CA ALA A 276 12.28 13.81 -28.90
C ALA A 276 11.65 13.87 -27.50
N SER A 277 10.45 14.46 -27.38
CA SER A 277 9.77 14.51 -26.08
C SER A 277 9.26 13.12 -25.67
N LEU A 278 9.11 12.91 -24.36
CA LEU A 278 8.57 11.67 -23.82
C LEU A 278 7.16 11.39 -24.34
N ASN A 279 6.31 12.41 -24.42
CA ASN A 279 4.93 12.25 -24.89
C ASN A 279 4.89 11.82 -26.37
N ASP A 280 5.74 12.42 -27.24
CA ASP A 280 5.75 12.06 -28.66
C ASP A 280 6.13 10.58 -28.86
N ILE A 281 7.17 10.11 -28.15
CA ILE A 281 7.60 8.70 -28.25
C ILE A 281 6.61 7.76 -27.56
N TRP A 282 5.91 8.21 -26.51
CA TRP A 282 4.83 7.45 -25.90
C TRP A 282 3.64 7.28 -26.86
N ASP A 283 3.29 8.32 -27.62
CA ASP A 283 2.24 8.24 -28.64
C ASP A 283 2.67 7.36 -29.82
N ASP A 284 3.94 7.39 -30.22
CA ASP A 284 4.52 6.43 -31.16
C ASP A 284 4.38 4.99 -30.63
N TRP A 285 4.68 4.78 -29.35
CA TRP A 285 4.53 3.47 -28.70
C TRP A 285 3.08 3.00 -28.73
N ILE A 286 2.11 3.84 -28.37
CA ILE A 286 0.68 3.45 -28.41
C ILE A 286 0.27 3.03 -29.82
N ARG A 287 0.72 3.75 -30.86
CA ARG A 287 0.47 3.34 -32.26
C ARG A 287 1.11 2.00 -32.58
N PHE A 288 2.38 1.83 -32.23
CA PHE A 288 3.10 0.57 -32.40
C PHE A 288 2.41 -0.60 -31.68
N GLU A 289 1.97 -0.41 -30.43
CA GLU A 289 1.34 -1.45 -29.63
C GLU A 289 0.01 -1.89 -30.25
N ARG A 290 -0.78 -0.94 -30.75
CA ARG A 290 -2.00 -1.24 -31.52
C ARG A 290 -1.69 -2.12 -32.72
N GLU A 291 -0.73 -1.71 -33.55
CA GLU A 291 -0.33 -2.49 -34.73
C GLU A 291 0.22 -3.87 -34.38
N PHE A 292 1.03 -3.95 -33.32
CA PHE A 292 1.63 -5.20 -32.84
C PHE A 292 0.56 -6.19 -32.36
N GLN A 293 -0.39 -5.73 -31.55
CA GLN A 293 -1.45 -6.60 -31.05
C GLN A 293 -2.52 -6.92 -32.10
N THR A 294 -2.79 -6.02 -33.06
CA THR A 294 -3.64 -6.37 -34.21
C THR A 294 -3.06 -7.56 -34.99
N LYS A 295 -1.74 -7.61 -35.22
CA LYS A 295 -1.09 -8.77 -35.85
C LYS A 295 -1.20 -10.04 -35.01
N ASN A 296 -1.10 -9.92 -33.69
CA ASN A 296 -1.33 -11.06 -32.79
C ASN A 296 -2.78 -11.56 -32.85
N LEU A 297 -3.78 -10.65 -32.92
CA LEU A 297 -5.18 -11.03 -33.12
C LEU A 297 -5.39 -11.71 -34.48
N GLU A 298 -4.78 -11.20 -35.55
CA GLU A 298 -4.81 -11.82 -36.88
C GLU A 298 -4.19 -13.22 -36.85
N ALA A 299 -3.09 -13.43 -36.12
CA ALA A 299 -2.45 -14.74 -35.96
C ALA A 299 -3.35 -15.73 -35.22
N VAL A 300 -4.04 -15.29 -34.15
CA VAL A 300 -5.00 -16.13 -33.42
C VAL A 300 -6.18 -16.54 -34.31
N ASN A 301 -6.66 -15.60 -35.12
CA ASN A 301 -7.81 -15.77 -36.02
C ASN A 301 -7.50 -16.57 -37.30
N GLN A 302 -6.25 -17.05 -37.48
CA GLN A 302 -5.94 -18.02 -38.55
C GLN A 302 -6.66 -19.35 -38.35
N PHE A 303 -6.97 -19.69 -37.09
CA PHE A 303 -7.79 -20.83 -36.73
C PHE A 303 -9.13 -20.36 -36.14
N PRO A 304 -10.22 -21.14 -36.29
CA PRO A 304 -11.51 -20.77 -35.72
C PRO A 304 -11.40 -20.52 -34.21
N THR A 305 -11.92 -19.38 -33.75
CA THR A 305 -11.98 -19.05 -32.33
C THR A 305 -13.16 -19.75 -31.67
N THR A 306 -13.03 -20.03 -30.37
CA THR A 306 -14.10 -20.65 -29.58
C THR A 306 -15.30 -19.71 -29.49
N LYS A 307 -16.46 -20.17 -29.95
CA LYS A 307 -17.72 -19.44 -29.81
C LYS A 307 -18.23 -19.57 -28.38
N ALA A 308 -18.08 -18.52 -27.59
CA ALA A 308 -18.57 -18.46 -26.21
C ALA A 308 -19.74 -17.49 -26.07
N GLU A 309 -20.72 -17.88 -25.26
CA GLU A 309 -21.85 -17.04 -24.85
C GLU A 309 -21.46 -16.26 -23.59
N ARG A 310 -21.63 -14.94 -23.63
CA ARG A 310 -21.36 -14.08 -22.48
C ARG A 310 -22.52 -14.15 -21.48
N LEU A 311 -22.22 -14.51 -20.24
CA LEU A 311 -23.22 -14.73 -19.18
C LEU A 311 -23.49 -13.49 -18.31
N SER A 312 -22.83 -12.36 -18.59
CA SER A 312 -23.10 -11.09 -17.92
C SER A 312 -22.82 -9.93 -18.86
N SER A 313 -23.71 -8.94 -18.88
CA SER A 313 -23.57 -7.71 -19.67
C SER A 313 -22.39 -6.84 -19.21
N ARG A 314 -21.88 -7.05 -17.99
CA ARG A 314 -20.82 -6.25 -17.36
C ARG A 314 -19.52 -7.05 -17.23
N ALA A 315 -18.38 -6.41 -17.44
CA ALA A 315 -17.08 -6.96 -17.03
C ALA A 315 -16.84 -6.70 -15.53
N LEU A 316 -16.36 -7.71 -14.82
CA LEU A 316 -16.11 -7.70 -13.39
C LEU A 316 -14.62 -7.51 -13.16
N GLY A 317 -14.18 -6.44 -12.50
CA GLY A 317 -12.77 -6.06 -12.36
C GLY A 317 -11.80 -7.20 -11.97
N SER A 318 -11.57 -7.41 -10.68
CA SER A 318 -10.94 -8.63 -10.16
C SER A 318 -12.00 -9.57 -9.59
N ILE A 319 -11.75 -10.87 -9.70
CA ILE A 319 -12.68 -11.91 -9.23
C ILE A 319 -11.91 -13.03 -8.51
N SER A 320 -12.54 -13.83 -7.65
CA SER A 320 -11.95 -15.06 -7.07
C SER A 320 -12.21 -16.32 -7.91
N ARG A 321 -11.80 -17.49 -7.41
CA ARG A 321 -12.45 -18.75 -7.82
C ARG A 321 -13.96 -18.60 -7.60
N ALA A 322 -14.74 -19.07 -8.56
CA ALA A 322 -16.20 -18.95 -8.56
C ALA A 322 -16.84 -20.34 -8.59
N TYR A 323 -18.07 -20.42 -8.11
CA TYR A 323 -18.86 -21.64 -8.10
C TYR A 323 -20.22 -21.37 -8.74
N TYR A 324 -20.61 -22.18 -9.71
CA TYR A 324 -21.91 -22.09 -10.37
C TYR A 324 -22.97 -22.84 -9.57
N VAL A 325 -24.11 -22.17 -9.34
CA VAL A 325 -25.27 -22.72 -8.65
C VAL A 325 -26.39 -22.91 -9.67
N LYS A 326 -26.60 -24.16 -10.09
CA LYS A 326 -27.51 -24.53 -11.18
C LYS A 326 -28.95 -24.17 -10.89
N GLU A 327 -29.41 -24.37 -9.65
CA GLU A 327 -30.81 -24.16 -9.24
C GLU A 327 -31.22 -22.69 -9.30
N ARG A 328 -30.23 -21.79 -9.16
CA ARG A 328 -30.43 -20.34 -9.13
C ARG A 328 -29.88 -19.64 -10.38
N ASN A 329 -29.26 -20.39 -11.30
CA ASN A 329 -28.52 -19.86 -12.46
C ASN A 329 -27.59 -18.69 -12.06
N SER A 330 -26.76 -18.89 -11.06
CA SER A 330 -25.93 -17.84 -10.47
C SER A 330 -24.47 -18.26 -10.26
N LEU A 331 -23.57 -17.29 -10.10
CA LEU A 331 -22.17 -17.50 -9.71
C LEU A 331 -21.90 -16.93 -8.32
N ILE A 332 -21.40 -17.75 -7.41
CA ILE A 332 -20.86 -17.31 -6.12
C ILE A 332 -19.38 -17.03 -6.26
N ALA A 333 -18.95 -15.81 -5.97
CA ALA A 333 -17.54 -15.42 -5.99
C ALA A 333 -17.27 -14.19 -5.08
N ALA A 334 -15.99 -13.85 -4.93
CA ALA A 334 -15.56 -12.55 -4.44
C ALA A 334 -15.24 -11.62 -5.61
N PHE A 335 -15.68 -10.36 -5.52
CA PHE A 335 -15.56 -9.35 -6.57
C PHE A 335 -14.88 -8.09 -6.03
N ARG A 336 -14.04 -7.46 -6.87
CA ARG A 336 -13.42 -6.16 -6.60
C ARG A 336 -13.40 -5.34 -7.88
N TYR A 337 -14.14 -4.24 -7.88
CA TYR A 337 -14.23 -3.32 -9.02
C TYR A 337 -14.48 -1.88 -8.53
N PRO A 338 -14.27 -0.87 -9.39
CA PRO A 338 -14.32 0.54 -8.98
C PRO A 338 -15.68 0.96 -8.39
N GLY A 339 -15.65 1.83 -7.39
CA GLY A 339 -16.86 2.41 -6.77
C GLY A 339 -17.60 1.52 -5.78
N VAL A 340 -17.13 0.29 -5.53
CA VAL A 340 -17.76 -0.65 -4.58
C VAL A 340 -16.70 -1.32 -3.70
N VAL A 341 -16.96 -1.42 -2.39
CA VAL A 341 -16.10 -2.15 -1.45
C VAL A 341 -16.08 -3.62 -1.85
N ALA A 342 -14.89 -4.22 -1.92
CA ALA A 342 -14.72 -5.62 -2.30
C ALA A 342 -15.62 -6.54 -1.46
N LEU A 343 -16.26 -7.51 -2.09
CA LEU A 343 -17.34 -8.29 -1.48
C LEU A 343 -17.33 -9.74 -1.94
N VAL A 344 -17.82 -10.64 -1.10
CA VAL A 344 -18.36 -11.94 -1.49
C VAL A 344 -19.83 -11.75 -1.85
N GLY A 345 -20.23 -12.29 -2.99
CA GLY A 345 -21.57 -12.10 -3.54
C GLY A 345 -22.01 -13.24 -4.45
N GLU A 346 -23.27 -13.16 -4.83
CA GLU A 346 -23.89 -14.04 -5.81
C GLU A 346 -24.31 -13.19 -7.02
N LEU A 347 -23.72 -13.46 -8.18
CA LEU A 347 -24.06 -12.86 -9.45
C LEU A 347 -25.17 -13.69 -10.11
N ASP A 348 -26.33 -13.08 -10.30
CA ASP A 348 -27.42 -13.64 -11.09
C ASP A 348 -27.07 -13.53 -12.57
N LEU A 349 -27.08 -14.65 -13.31
CA LEU A 349 -26.66 -14.68 -14.71
C LEU A 349 -27.76 -14.27 -15.70
N ASP A 350 -29.01 -14.19 -15.24
CA ASP A 350 -30.13 -13.76 -16.08
C ASP A 350 -30.23 -12.22 -16.10
N THR A 351 -29.98 -11.58 -14.96
CA THR A 351 -30.11 -10.13 -14.76
C THR A 351 -28.77 -9.40 -14.74
N GLY A 352 -27.68 -10.09 -14.38
CA GLY A 352 -26.37 -9.47 -14.13
C GLY A 352 -26.27 -8.74 -12.79
N GLU A 353 -27.28 -8.83 -11.92
CA GLU A 353 -27.26 -8.21 -10.60
C GLU A 353 -26.41 -9.02 -9.61
N ILE A 354 -25.70 -8.32 -8.71
CA ILE A 354 -24.89 -8.94 -7.67
C ILE A 354 -25.59 -8.78 -6.32
N ARG A 355 -26.07 -9.89 -5.75
CA ARG A 355 -26.51 -9.97 -4.36
C ARG A 355 -25.30 -10.00 -3.44
N ARG A 356 -25.08 -8.91 -2.71
CA ARG A 356 -23.97 -8.79 -1.76
C ARG A 356 -24.22 -9.62 -0.50
N LEU A 357 -23.25 -10.47 -0.13
CA LEU A 357 -23.30 -11.30 1.07
C LEU A 357 -22.48 -10.70 2.21
N ALA A 358 -21.20 -10.40 1.97
CA ALA A 358 -20.31 -9.79 2.95
C ALA A 358 -19.16 -9.03 2.30
N ASP A 359 -18.59 -8.08 3.03
CA ASP A 359 -17.33 -7.43 2.63
C ASP A 359 -16.13 -8.36 2.80
N VAL A 360 -15.18 -8.21 1.87
CA VAL A 360 -13.85 -8.81 1.95
C VAL A 360 -12.91 -7.76 2.54
N LYS A 361 -12.54 -7.96 3.81
CA LYS A 361 -11.48 -7.20 4.46
C LYS A 361 -10.12 -7.64 3.89
N GLY A 362 -9.26 -6.67 3.56
CA GLY A 362 -7.93 -6.95 3.00
C GLY A 362 -7.97 -7.73 1.67
N SER A 363 -8.79 -7.30 0.70
CA SER A 363 -8.85 -7.93 -0.63
C SER A 363 -7.58 -7.70 -1.46
N MET A 364 -7.23 -8.65 -2.33
CA MET A 364 -6.12 -8.51 -3.29
C MET A 364 -6.58 -8.28 -4.75
N PRO A 365 -5.81 -7.59 -5.61
CA PRO A 365 -6.02 -7.60 -7.06
C PRO A 365 -5.99 -9.04 -7.63
N HIS A 366 -6.61 -9.23 -8.79
CA HIS A 366 -6.68 -10.49 -9.55
C HIS A 366 -7.45 -11.65 -8.91
N ARG A 367 -7.20 -11.97 -7.64
CA ARG A 367 -7.79 -13.12 -6.91
C ARG A 367 -8.85 -12.70 -5.89
N VAL A 368 -8.86 -11.46 -5.41
CA VAL A 368 -9.77 -10.92 -4.38
C VAL A 368 -9.64 -11.59 -3.01
N ALA A 369 -9.98 -12.87 -2.93
CA ALA A 369 -9.85 -13.78 -1.79
C ALA A 369 -9.75 -15.23 -2.28
N SER A 370 -9.22 -16.13 -1.46
CA SER A 370 -9.43 -17.58 -1.66
C SER A 370 -10.84 -17.95 -1.23
N LEU A 371 -11.49 -18.88 -1.94
CA LEU A 371 -12.90 -19.21 -1.73
C LEU A 371 -13.16 -20.70 -1.97
N ALA A 372 -13.94 -21.34 -1.09
CA ALA A 372 -14.48 -22.70 -1.23
C ALA A 372 -16.00 -22.71 -0.93
N TYR A 373 -16.75 -23.66 -1.48
CA TYR A 373 -18.21 -23.71 -1.38
C TYR A 373 -18.71 -25.13 -1.07
N ASP A 374 -19.64 -25.24 -0.12
CA ASP A 374 -20.42 -26.46 0.18
C ASP A 374 -21.85 -26.28 -0.38
N PRO A 375 -22.19 -26.95 -1.51
CA PRO A 375 -23.51 -26.83 -2.12
C PRO A 375 -24.62 -27.49 -1.30
N GLU A 376 -24.32 -28.48 -0.45
CA GLU A 376 -25.35 -29.15 0.35
C GLU A 376 -25.87 -28.25 1.48
N ARG A 377 -24.95 -27.52 2.13
CA ARG A 377 -25.28 -26.61 3.24
C ARG A 377 -25.49 -25.17 2.79
N ASP A 378 -25.13 -24.85 1.55
CA ASP A 378 -25.13 -23.49 1.00
C ASP A 378 -24.24 -22.54 1.83
N ILE A 379 -23.01 -23.02 2.11
CA ILE A 379 -22.00 -22.32 2.92
C ILE A 379 -20.78 -21.99 2.05
N VAL A 380 -20.28 -20.76 2.18
CA VAL A 380 -19.03 -20.32 1.56
C VAL A 380 -17.98 -20.11 2.64
N TRP A 381 -16.77 -20.59 2.40
CA TRP A 381 -15.59 -20.19 3.15
C TRP A 381 -14.70 -19.31 2.30
N TYR A 382 -14.18 -18.24 2.88
CA TYR A 382 -13.28 -17.32 2.18
C TYR A 382 -12.20 -16.76 3.09
N THR A 383 -11.12 -16.26 2.50
CA THR A 383 -10.05 -15.60 3.23
C THR A 383 -10.27 -14.09 3.36
N ALA A 384 -10.01 -13.56 4.55
CA ALA A 384 -9.83 -12.12 4.78
C ALA A 384 -8.35 -11.83 5.07
N ASP A 385 -7.97 -10.55 5.03
CA ASP A 385 -6.60 -10.10 5.36
C ASP A 385 -5.53 -10.70 4.45
N ASN A 386 -5.81 -10.74 3.14
CA ASN A 386 -5.02 -11.45 2.14
C ASN A 386 -3.58 -10.92 1.95
N TYR A 387 -3.25 -9.74 2.48
CA TYR A 387 -1.89 -9.18 2.48
C TYR A 387 -1.22 -9.17 3.86
N ALA A 388 -1.91 -9.64 4.89
CA ALA A 388 -1.37 -9.77 6.25
C ALA A 388 -1.39 -11.26 6.62
N HIS A 389 -1.76 -11.59 7.86
CA HIS A 389 -2.02 -12.96 8.27
C HIS A 389 -3.48 -13.32 7.96
N ARG A 390 -3.70 -14.23 7.01
CA ARG A 390 -5.07 -14.56 6.56
C ARG A 390 -5.93 -15.18 7.67
N ASP A 391 -7.13 -14.66 7.77
CA ASP A 391 -8.27 -15.27 8.46
C ASP A 391 -9.03 -16.21 7.53
N ILE A 392 -9.66 -17.26 8.08
CA ILE A 392 -10.69 -18.05 7.40
C ILE A 392 -12.06 -17.66 7.95
N VAL A 393 -12.95 -17.24 7.06
CA VAL A 393 -14.31 -16.78 7.37
C VAL A 393 -15.33 -17.69 6.70
N GLU A 394 -16.39 -18.03 7.44
CA GLU A 394 -17.56 -18.74 6.94
C GLU A 394 -18.73 -17.77 6.77
N ILE A 395 -19.51 -17.97 5.71
CA ILE A 395 -20.80 -17.29 5.49
C ILE A 395 -21.86 -18.26 4.99
N ASP A 396 -23.03 -18.21 5.62
CA ASP A 396 -24.24 -18.87 5.15
C ASP A 396 -24.90 -18.02 4.05
N VAL A 397 -25.05 -18.58 2.85
CA VAL A 397 -25.47 -17.83 1.65
C VAL A 397 -26.93 -17.38 1.75
N LYS A 398 -27.78 -18.11 2.46
CA LYS A 398 -29.21 -17.82 2.59
C LYS A 398 -29.47 -16.66 3.56
N SER A 399 -28.82 -16.72 4.72
CA SER A 399 -29.03 -15.78 5.83
C SER A 399 -28.06 -14.59 5.82
N GLY A 400 -26.94 -14.70 5.10
CA GLY A 400 -25.86 -13.71 5.12
C GLY A 400 -25.10 -13.66 6.46
N ARG A 401 -25.37 -14.60 7.39
CA ARG A 401 -24.66 -14.67 8.67
C ARG A 401 -23.25 -15.15 8.45
N LYS A 402 -22.28 -14.40 8.96
CA LYS A 402 -20.85 -14.71 8.88
C LYS A 402 -20.22 -14.94 10.24
N ARG A 403 -19.17 -15.75 10.29
CA ARG A 403 -18.29 -15.92 11.47
C ARG A 403 -16.87 -16.21 11.02
N THR A 404 -15.88 -15.68 11.75
CA THR A 404 -14.48 -16.09 11.58
C THR A 404 -14.27 -17.45 12.23
N LEU A 405 -13.75 -18.41 11.47
CA LEU A 405 -13.45 -19.77 11.94
C LEU A 405 -12.06 -19.84 12.55
N LEU A 406 -11.05 -19.38 11.80
CA LEU A 406 -9.65 -19.39 12.20
C LEU A 406 -9.07 -17.99 11.98
N ARG A 407 -8.45 -17.42 13.02
CA ARG A 407 -7.80 -16.11 12.94
C ARG A 407 -6.30 -16.26 12.72
N ASP A 408 -5.70 -15.37 11.93
CA ASP A 408 -4.26 -15.35 11.62
C ASP A 408 -3.72 -16.74 11.25
N ALA A 409 -4.56 -17.56 10.60
CA ALA A 409 -4.24 -18.95 10.29
C ALA A 409 -3.14 -19.04 9.22
N ARG A 410 -3.06 -17.98 8.40
CA ARG A 410 -2.16 -17.84 7.24
C ARG A 410 -2.42 -18.86 6.13
N ILE A 411 -3.66 -19.36 6.07
CA ILE A 411 -4.12 -20.39 5.13
C ILE A 411 -4.94 -19.74 4.01
N GLY A 412 -4.62 -20.09 2.76
CA GLY A 412 -5.44 -19.78 1.58
C GLY A 412 -5.50 -20.97 0.62
N ASP A 413 -5.74 -20.69 -0.67
CA ASP A 413 -5.94 -21.69 -1.72
C ASP A 413 -6.86 -22.85 -1.27
N LEU A 414 -8.03 -22.47 -0.74
CA LEU A 414 -9.00 -23.36 -0.11
C LEU A 414 -9.65 -24.30 -1.13
N ALA A 415 -9.81 -25.57 -0.77
CA ALA A 415 -10.61 -26.56 -1.49
C ALA A 415 -11.49 -27.36 -0.52
N PHE A 416 -12.72 -27.66 -0.91
CA PHE A 416 -13.68 -28.39 -0.08
C PHE A 416 -13.79 -29.85 -0.54
N ASN A 417 -13.69 -30.80 0.40
CA ASN A 417 -13.93 -32.20 0.15
C ASN A 417 -15.38 -32.56 0.52
N SER A 418 -16.21 -32.85 -0.47
CA SER A 418 -17.61 -33.23 -0.29
C SER A 418 -17.79 -34.57 0.45
N ALA A 419 -16.81 -35.48 0.35
CA ALA A 419 -16.92 -36.85 0.87
C ALA A 419 -16.81 -36.92 2.40
N ASP A 420 -15.89 -36.16 2.99
CA ASP A 420 -15.65 -36.12 4.44
C ASP A 420 -15.96 -34.77 5.10
N LYS A 421 -16.41 -33.80 4.29
CA LYS A 421 -16.72 -32.42 4.68
C LYS A 421 -15.53 -31.64 5.22
N SER A 422 -14.29 -32.04 4.92
CA SER A 422 -13.09 -31.28 5.32
C SER A 422 -12.77 -30.15 4.34
N LEU A 423 -12.14 -29.09 4.84
CA LEU A 423 -11.46 -28.11 4.00
C LEU A 423 -9.98 -28.44 3.91
N TRP A 424 -9.38 -28.14 2.78
CA TRP A 424 -7.95 -28.20 2.54
C TRP A 424 -7.46 -26.81 2.14
N GLY A 425 -6.18 -26.54 2.36
CA GLY A 425 -5.60 -25.25 1.97
C GLY A 425 -4.07 -25.25 2.05
N VAL A 426 -3.48 -24.13 1.64
CA VAL A 426 -2.04 -23.88 1.71
C VAL A 426 -1.75 -22.81 2.75
N ARG A 427 -0.92 -23.17 3.73
CA ARG A 427 -0.42 -22.28 4.77
C ARG A 427 0.93 -21.71 4.39
N HIS A 428 1.13 -20.40 4.60
CA HIS A 428 2.43 -19.73 4.45
C HIS A 428 2.99 -19.36 5.83
N LEU A 429 4.22 -19.79 6.13
CA LEU A 429 4.93 -19.41 7.36
C LEU A 429 6.44 -19.55 7.17
N ASN A 430 7.23 -18.60 7.64
CA ASN A 430 8.69 -18.60 7.57
C ASN A 430 9.22 -18.84 6.14
N GLY A 431 8.49 -18.36 5.12
CA GLY A 431 8.81 -18.60 3.71
C GLY A 431 8.55 -20.03 3.21
N VAL A 432 7.78 -20.85 3.92
CA VAL A 432 7.44 -22.21 3.48
C VAL A 432 5.95 -22.32 3.19
N SER A 433 5.60 -22.99 2.09
CA SER A 433 4.23 -23.41 1.79
C SER A 433 3.96 -24.79 2.41
N ALA A 434 2.80 -24.95 3.04
CA ALA A 434 2.43 -26.21 3.65
C ALA A 434 0.97 -26.58 3.32
N LEU A 435 0.75 -27.81 2.85
CA LEU A 435 -0.57 -28.38 2.69
C LEU A 435 -1.15 -28.70 4.06
N VAL A 436 -2.36 -28.21 4.33
CA VAL A 436 -3.08 -28.42 5.59
C VAL A 436 -4.49 -28.92 5.33
N ARG A 437 -5.02 -29.66 6.31
CA ARG A 437 -6.41 -30.13 6.34
C ARG A 437 -7.12 -29.55 7.57
N ILE A 438 -8.37 -29.15 7.40
CA ILE A 438 -9.24 -28.52 8.38
C ILE A 438 -10.53 -29.36 8.46
N PRO A 439 -10.60 -30.34 9.38
CA PRO A 439 -11.80 -31.16 9.53
C PRO A 439 -12.95 -30.37 10.18
N PRO A 440 -14.22 -30.81 10.03
CA PRO A 440 -15.30 -30.34 10.89
C PRO A 440 -14.93 -30.53 12.37
N PRO A 441 -15.28 -29.58 13.27
CA PRO A 441 -16.14 -28.41 13.08
C PRO A 441 -15.42 -27.14 12.58
N TYR A 442 -14.23 -27.28 11.98
CA TYR A 442 -13.40 -26.22 11.40
C TYR A 442 -12.75 -25.25 12.40
N ASP A 443 -12.45 -25.73 13.60
CA ASP A 443 -11.83 -24.96 14.69
C ASP A 443 -10.32 -25.23 14.85
N HIS A 444 -9.76 -26.16 14.07
CA HIS A 444 -8.34 -26.47 14.04
C HIS A 444 -7.92 -27.03 12.67
N TRP A 445 -6.62 -27.09 12.43
CA TRP A 445 -6.03 -27.67 11.23
C TRP A 445 -4.89 -28.63 11.57
N THR A 446 -4.59 -29.55 10.66
CA THR A 446 -3.47 -30.50 10.75
C THR A 446 -2.53 -30.31 9.58
N LEU A 447 -1.23 -30.31 9.84
CA LEU A 447 -0.20 -30.33 8.79
C LEU A 447 -0.24 -31.67 8.06
N VAL A 448 -0.29 -31.62 6.73
CA VAL A 448 -0.21 -32.81 5.87
C VAL A 448 1.19 -32.91 5.25
N HIS A 449 1.67 -31.82 4.66
CA HIS A 449 2.99 -31.76 4.05
C HIS A 449 3.55 -30.33 4.11
N ALA A 450 4.81 -30.16 4.50
CA ALA A 450 5.54 -28.91 4.38
C ALA A 450 6.54 -29.03 3.23
N SER A 451 6.51 -28.10 2.28
CA SER A 451 7.43 -28.10 1.15
C SER A 451 8.83 -27.62 1.56
N GLU A 452 9.82 -27.89 0.71
CA GLU A 452 11.11 -27.21 0.82
C GLU A 452 10.97 -25.73 0.43
N PHE A 453 11.84 -24.89 0.99
CA PHE A 453 11.87 -23.46 0.61
C PHE A 453 12.01 -23.30 -0.91
N GLY A 454 11.13 -22.48 -1.48
CA GLY A 454 11.08 -22.19 -2.92
C GLY A 454 10.33 -23.23 -3.76
N ASN A 455 9.78 -24.28 -3.13
CA ASN A 455 8.74 -25.13 -3.73
C ASN A 455 7.37 -24.64 -3.24
N ASP A 456 6.70 -23.80 -4.01
CA ASP A 456 5.44 -23.15 -3.63
C ASP A 456 4.24 -23.99 -4.09
N LEU A 457 3.28 -24.24 -3.20
CA LEU A 457 2.04 -24.97 -3.49
C LEU A 457 0.89 -23.98 -3.70
N PHE A 458 0.04 -24.15 -4.72
CA PHE A 458 -1.12 -23.27 -4.97
C PHE A 458 -2.18 -23.91 -5.87
N ASP A 459 -3.33 -23.24 -6.04
CA ASP A 459 -4.44 -23.63 -6.94
C ASP A 459 -5.00 -25.04 -6.70
N LEU A 460 -5.49 -25.28 -5.49
CA LEU A 460 -6.03 -26.58 -5.08
C LEU A 460 -7.41 -26.85 -5.69
N ASP A 461 -7.69 -28.12 -5.98
CA ASP A 461 -9.03 -28.64 -6.24
C ASP A 461 -9.14 -30.10 -5.81
N ILE A 462 -10.36 -30.56 -5.51
CA ILE A 462 -10.62 -31.94 -5.04
C ILE A 462 -11.63 -32.60 -5.98
N SER A 463 -11.40 -33.87 -6.31
CA SER A 463 -12.29 -34.62 -7.21
C SER A 463 -13.68 -34.79 -6.60
N PRO A 464 -14.75 -34.93 -7.41
CA PRO A 464 -16.13 -35.03 -6.91
C PRO A 464 -16.37 -36.16 -5.90
N ASP A 465 -15.62 -37.25 -6.00
CA ASP A 465 -15.67 -38.40 -5.09
C ASP A 465 -14.81 -38.24 -3.83
N GLY A 466 -14.04 -37.15 -3.72
CA GLY A 466 -13.16 -36.87 -2.59
C GLY A 466 -11.90 -37.74 -2.52
N ALA A 467 -11.54 -38.44 -3.60
CA ALA A 467 -10.40 -39.36 -3.62
C ALA A 467 -9.07 -38.71 -4.06
N LEU A 468 -9.13 -37.69 -4.92
CA LEU A 468 -7.95 -37.02 -5.48
C LEU A 468 -7.90 -35.54 -5.11
N LEU A 469 -6.69 -35.04 -4.88
CA LEU A 469 -6.39 -33.62 -4.72
C LEU A 469 -5.41 -33.19 -5.81
N ALA A 470 -5.79 -32.18 -6.58
CA ALA A 470 -4.93 -31.51 -7.56
C ALA A 470 -4.36 -30.22 -6.99
N MET A 471 -3.12 -29.90 -7.37
CA MET A 471 -2.46 -28.63 -7.06
C MET A 471 -1.39 -28.30 -8.11
N THR A 472 -1.03 -27.03 -8.25
CA THR A 472 0.17 -26.63 -8.98
C THR A 472 1.34 -26.45 -8.01
N VAL A 473 2.52 -26.96 -8.39
CA VAL A 473 3.77 -26.80 -7.65
C VAL A 473 4.74 -25.97 -8.48
N GLY A 474 5.16 -24.83 -7.93
CA GLY A 474 6.19 -23.98 -8.51
C GLY A 474 7.54 -24.23 -7.85
N GLU A 475 8.58 -24.49 -8.64
CA GLU A 475 9.91 -24.86 -8.14
C GLU A 475 10.93 -23.73 -8.32
N THR A 476 12.00 -23.76 -7.53
CA THR A 476 13.16 -22.84 -7.65
C THR A 476 13.81 -22.80 -9.04
N SER A 477 13.61 -23.86 -9.83
CA SER A 477 14.10 -23.97 -11.20
C SER A 477 13.35 -23.08 -12.21
N GLY A 478 12.21 -22.51 -11.82
CA GLY A 478 11.26 -21.90 -12.75
C GLY A 478 10.25 -22.89 -13.33
N ARG A 479 10.32 -24.17 -12.95
CA ARG A 479 9.35 -25.17 -13.39
C ARG A 479 8.03 -25.00 -12.65
N GLN A 480 6.93 -25.09 -13.38
CA GLN A 480 5.57 -25.18 -12.84
C GLN A 480 5.01 -26.53 -13.25
N THR A 481 4.46 -27.30 -12.31
CA THR A 481 3.94 -28.65 -12.57
C THR A 481 2.57 -28.82 -11.93
N LEU A 482 1.59 -29.23 -12.74
CA LEU A 482 0.27 -29.63 -12.26
C LEU A 482 0.37 -31.07 -11.76
N LYS A 483 0.02 -31.29 -10.50
CA LYS A 483 0.11 -32.60 -9.85
C LYS A 483 -1.24 -33.01 -9.27
N ALA A 484 -1.51 -34.31 -9.26
CA ALA A 484 -2.65 -34.89 -8.54
C ALA A 484 -2.18 -36.01 -7.61
N PHE A 485 -2.82 -36.14 -6.46
CA PHE A 485 -2.44 -37.07 -5.39
C PHE A 485 -3.68 -37.80 -4.85
N SER A 486 -3.48 -39.03 -4.36
CA SER A 486 -4.49 -39.72 -3.54
C SER A 486 -4.61 -39.02 -2.19
N ILE A 487 -5.83 -38.63 -1.80
CA ILE A 487 -6.08 -38.01 -0.49
C ILE A 487 -5.81 -39.00 0.64
N ALA A 488 -6.06 -40.30 0.43
CA ALA A 488 -5.75 -41.34 1.41
C ALA A 488 -4.24 -41.47 1.65
N ASP A 489 -3.44 -41.39 0.58
CA ASP A 489 -1.98 -41.45 0.64
C ASP A 489 -1.45 -40.19 1.36
N LEU A 490 -1.95 -39.01 0.99
CA LEU A 490 -1.62 -37.75 1.66
C LEU A 490 -1.93 -37.81 3.16
N ALA A 491 -3.10 -38.32 3.54
CA ALA A 491 -3.48 -38.48 4.95
C ALA A 491 -2.59 -39.48 5.71
N ALA A 492 -1.99 -40.45 5.01
CA ALA A 492 -1.00 -41.38 5.55
C ALA A 492 0.43 -40.80 5.57
N GLY A 493 0.64 -39.58 5.07
CA GLY A 493 1.96 -38.96 4.93
C GLY A 493 2.74 -39.43 3.70
N GLU A 494 2.09 -40.12 2.76
CA GLU A 494 2.68 -40.57 1.51
C GLU A 494 2.41 -39.56 0.38
N PHE A 495 3.46 -38.90 -0.10
CA PHE A 495 3.37 -37.87 -1.15
C PHE A 495 3.61 -38.47 -2.54
N ARG A 496 2.74 -39.41 -2.96
CA ARG A 496 2.85 -40.11 -4.26
C ARG A 496 1.96 -39.49 -5.32
N GLU A 497 2.57 -39.11 -6.43
CA GLU A 497 1.91 -38.47 -7.56
C GLU A 497 1.11 -39.50 -8.38
N VAL A 498 -0.19 -39.23 -8.57
CA VAL A 498 -1.08 -39.95 -9.51
C VAL A 498 -0.99 -39.33 -10.91
N LEU A 499 -0.82 -38.01 -10.96
CA LEU A 499 -0.56 -37.23 -12.18
C LEU A 499 0.60 -36.27 -11.89
N SER A 500 1.48 -36.13 -12.87
CA SER A 500 2.55 -35.12 -12.87
C SER A 500 2.70 -34.61 -14.29
N TYR A 501 2.24 -33.40 -14.54
CA TYR A 501 2.21 -32.82 -15.86
C TYR A 501 2.93 -31.47 -15.90
N GLN A 502 3.96 -31.41 -16.74
CA GLN A 502 4.83 -30.24 -16.89
C GLN A 502 4.56 -29.50 -18.20
N PRO A 503 3.89 -28.33 -18.15
CA PRO A 503 3.63 -27.44 -19.30
C PRO A 503 4.82 -26.80 -20.05
N GLY A 504 6.07 -27.17 -19.75
CA GLY A 504 7.23 -26.38 -20.16
C GLY A 504 7.39 -25.13 -19.28
N ALA A 505 7.43 -23.94 -19.90
CA ALA A 505 7.66 -22.66 -19.22
C ALA A 505 6.37 -21.92 -18.79
N ALA A 506 5.22 -22.28 -19.38
CA ALA A 506 3.93 -21.69 -19.02
C ALA A 506 3.39 -22.31 -17.72
N GLN A 507 2.54 -21.57 -17.02
CA GLN A 507 1.95 -21.98 -15.76
C GLN A 507 0.55 -22.56 -15.98
N PRO A 508 0.26 -23.75 -15.43
CA PRO A 508 -1.11 -24.26 -15.36
C PRO A 508 -1.82 -23.65 -14.16
N GLU A 509 -3.01 -23.11 -14.38
CA GLU A 509 -3.77 -22.38 -13.35
C GLU A 509 -5.23 -22.80 -13.29
N GLY A 510 -5.81 -22.61 -12.09
CA GLY A 510 -7.24 -22.77 -11.86
C GLY A 510 -7.75 -24.17 -12.18
N ALA A 511 -6.98 -25.20 -11.80
CA ALA A 511 -7.35 -26.58 -12.07
C ALA A 511 -8.75 -26.92 -11.49
N ALA A 512 -9.53 -27.66 -12.26
CA ALA A 512 -10.89 -28.07 -11.92
C ALA A 512 -11.20 -29.48 -12.45
N PHE A 513 -11.58 -30.39 -11.56
CA PHE A 513 -12.04 -31.72 -11.98
C PHE A 513 -13.39 -31.63 -12.71
N SER A 514 -13.59 -32.50 -13.71
CA SER A 514 -14.91 -32.71 -14.30
C SER A 514 -15.88 -33.38 -13.31
N PRO A 515 -17.22 -33.18 -13.44
CA PRO A 515 -18.20 -33.81 -12.54
C PRO A 515 -18.14 -35.34 -12.50
N ASP A 516 -17.66 -35.98 -13.58
CA ASP A 516 -17.47 -37.42 -13.65
C ASP A 516 -16.10 -37.90 -13.11
N GLY A 517 -15.24 -36.98 -12.67
CA GLY A 517 -13.92 -37.26 -12.12
C GLY A 517 -12.90 -37.80 -13.13
N LYS A 518 -13.19 -37.80 -14.44
CA LYS A 518 -12.30 -38.38 -15.47
C LYS A 518 -11.31 -37.39 -16.07
N HIS A 519 -11.61 -36.10 -16.02
CA HIS A 519 -10.80 -35.06 -16.64
C HIS A 519 -10.40 -34.00 -15.63
N LEU A 520 -9.23 -33.39 -15.85
CA LEU A 520 -8.76 -32.22 -15.12
C LEU A 520 -8.59 -31.05 -16.10
N TYR A 521 -9.45 -30.03 -15.96
CA TYR A 521 -9.40 -28.81 -16.77
C TYR A 521 -8.52 -27.77 -16.11
N PHE A 522 -7.77 -26.97 -16.88
CA PHE A 522 -6.97 -25.85 -16.38
C PHE A 522 -6.73 -24.83 -17.48
N SER A 523 -6.37 -23.60 -17.12
CA SER A 523 -5.91 -22.58 -18.07
C SER A 523 -4.39 -22.53 -18.16
N SER A 524 -3.85 -22.23 -19.33
CA SER A 524 -2.40 -22.05 -19.52
C SER A 524 -2.08 -21.21 -20.78
N TYR A 525 -0.94 -20.54 -20.78
CA TYR A 525 -0.44 -19.68 -21.86
C TYR A 525 0.44 -20.39 -22.90
N TYR A 526 0.22 -21.67 -23.24
CA TYR A 526 1.12 -22.42 -24.14
C TYR A 526 1.37 -21.76 -25.49
N THR A 527 0.36 -21.14 -26.05
CA THR A 527 0.46 -20.44 -27.34
C THR A 527 0.75 -18.95 -27.18
N GLY A 528 1.03 -18.51 -25.95
CA GLY A 528 1.04 -17.11 -25.52
C GLY A 528 -0.33 -16.52 -25.22
N VAL A 529 -1.39 -17.28 -25.47
CA VAL A 529 -2.77 -16.96 -25.15
C VAL A 529 -3.23 -17.91 -24.06
N SER A 530 -3.88 -17.39 -23.01
CA SER A 530 -4.51 -18.26 -22.00
C SER A 530 -5.67 -19.03 -22.64
N ASN A 531 -5.48 -20.32 -22.84
CA ASN A 531 -6.51 -21.24 -23.32
C ASN A 531 -6.82 -22.28 -22.25
N ILE A 532 -8.01 -22.88 -22.35
CA ILE A 532 -8.39 -24.01 -21.52
C ILE A 532 -7.90 -25.30 -22.16
N PHE A 533 -7.24 -26.12 -21.34
CA PHE A 533 -6.80 -27.46 -21.66
C PHE A 533 -7.50 -28.45 -20.73
N ARG A 534 -7.58 -29.71 -21.14
CA ARG A 534 -7.99 -30.81 -20.27
C ARG A 534 -7.02 -31.99 -20.37
N ILE A 535 -6.81 -32.67 -19.26
CA ILE A 535 -6.10 -33.95 -19.21
C ILE A 535 -7.10 -35.05 -18.88
N ASP A 536 -7.14 -36.11 -19.68
CA ASP A 536 -7.83 -37.36 -19.32
C ASP A 536 -6.97 -38.13 -18.31
N LEU A 537 -7.52 -38.43 -17.13
CA LEU A 537 -6.76 -39.02 -16.02
C LEU A 537 -6.42 -40.50 -16.23
N GLY A 538 -7.14 -41.20 -17.13
CA GLY A 538 -6.89 -42.61 -17.42
C GLY A 538 -5.80 -42.81 -18.48
N THR A 539 -5.81 -41.99 -19.53
CA THR A 539 -4.89 -42.05 -20.67
C THR A 539 -3.73 -41.07 -20.57
N GLN A 540 -3.85 -40.06 -19.71
CA GLN A 540 -2.95 -38.90 -19.60
C GLN A 540 -2.84 -38.07 -20.89
N ALA A 541 -3.83 -38.18 -21.79
CA ALA A 541 -3.90 -37.37 -22.99
C ALA A 541 -4.22 -35.91 -22.65
N LEU A 542 -3.47 -34.97 -23.23
CA LEU A 542 -3.70 -33.54 -23.13
C LEU A 542 -4.41 -33.04 -24.38
N GLU A 543 -5.52 -32.33 -24.20
CA GLU A 543 -6.29 -31.74 -25.29
C GLU A 543 -6.51 -30.24 -25.05
N ALA A 544 -6.29 -29.41 -26.06
CA ALA A 544 -6.77 -28.04 -26.06
C ALA A 544 -8.28 -28.05 -26.31
N VAL A 545 -9.03 -27.26 -25.55
CA VAL A 545 -10.50 -27.16 -25.71
C VAL A 545 -10.98 -25.72 -25.92
N SER A 546 -10.06 -24.77 -26.05
CA SER A 546 -10.37 -23.41 -26.48
C SER A 546 -9.28 -22.78 -27.34
N ASN A 547 -9.70 -21.87 -28.21
CA ASN A 547 -8.86 -20.92 -28.93
C ASN A 547 -9.45 -19.51 -28.71
N ALA A 548 -8.93 -18.78 -27.73
CA ALA A 548 -9.41 -17.47 -27.32
C ALA A 548 -8.65 -16.33 -28.03
N GLU A 549 -9.33 -15.23 -28.39
CA GLU A 549 -8.65 -14.04 -28.91
C GLU A 549 -7.83 -13.32 -27.83
N THR A 550 -8.34 -13.28 -26.60
CA THR A 550 -7.68 -12.63 -25.47
C THR A 550 -7.14 -13.65 -24.49
N GLY A 551 -8.02 -14.27 -23.70
CA GLY A 551 -7.69 -15.36 -22.81
C GLY A 551 -8.89 -15.84 -22.00
N TYR A 552 -9.00 -17.16 -21.84
CA TYR A 552 -9.94 -17.82 -20.92
C TYR A 552 -9.19 -18.39 -19.72
N VAL A 553 -9.74 -18.17 -18.52
CA VAL A 553 -9.16 -18.60 -17.24
C VAL A 553 -10.21 -19.21 -16.32
N ARG A 554 -9.75 -19.95 -15.31
CA ARG A 554 -10.57 -20.54 -14.22
C ARG A 554 -11.77 -21.35 -14.77
N PRO A 555 -11.48 -22.48 -15.44
CA PRO A 555 -12.53 -23.36 -15.95
C PRO A 555 -13.42 -23.89 -14.83
N MET A 556 -14.71 -24.00 -15.13
CA MET A 556 -15.75 -24.59 -14.27
C MET A 556 -16.55 -25.59 -15.12
N PRO A 557 -16.12 -26.87 -15.18
CA PRO A 557 -16.82 -27.92 -15.93
C PRO A 557 -18.23 -28.16 -15.37
N GLN A 558 -19.21 -28.39 -16.25
CA GLN A 558 -20.63 -28.55 -15.89
C GLN A 558 -21.15 -29.97 -16.17
N ASP A 559 -22.24 -30.36 -15.50
CA ASP A 559 -22.86 -31.70 -15.63
C ASP A 559 -23.36 -31.99 -17.05
N ASP A 560 -23.74 -30.96 -17.80
CA ASP A 560 -24.23 -31.08 -19.17
C ASP A 560 -23.10 -31.15 -20.22
N GLY A 561 -21.84 -31.22 -19.74
CA GLY A 561 -20.64 -31.23 -20.56
C GLY A 561 -20.19 -29.84 -21.03
N SER A 562 -20.97 -28.79 -20.78
CA SER A 562 -20.53 -27.42 -21.06
C SER A 562 -19.44 -26.96 -20.09
N LEU A 563 -18.78 -25.86 -20.45
CA LEU A 563 -17.75 -25.24 -19.65
C LEU A 563 -18.08 -23.77 -19.42
N ILE A 564 -18.05 -23.34 -18.16
CA ILE A 564 -18.04 -21.92 -17.81
C ILE A 564 -16.58 -21.53 -17.56
N ALA A 565 -16.17 -20.34 -18.02
CA ALA A 565 -14.86 -19.78 -17.74
C ALA A 565 -14.97 -18.26 -17.59
N PHE A 566 -13.86 -17.59 -17.28
CA PHE A 566 -13.77 -16.14 -17.36
C PHE A 566 -12.93 -15.71 -18.54
N GLU A 567 -13.49 -14.84 -19.37
CA GLU A 567 -12.79 -14.12 -20.42
C GLU A 567 -12.11 -12.86 -19.86
N TYR A 568 -10.86 -12.64 -20.24
CA TYR A 568 -10.18 -11.37 -19.97
C TYR A 568 -10.51 -10.31 -21.01
N THR A 569 -11.13 -9.21 -20.57
CA THR A 569 -11.51 -8.04 -21.38
C THR A 569 -10.69 -6.82 -20.98
N GLY A 570 -10.82 -5.72 -21.74
CA GLY A 570 -10.20 -4.42 -21.41
C GLY A 570 -10.60 -3.91 -20.01
N GLU A 571 -11.79 -4.27 -19.53
CA GLU A 571 -12.40 -3.80 -18.28
C GLU A 571 -12.37 -4.82 -17.12
N GLY A 572 -11.80 -6.02 -17.33
CA GLY A 572 -11.70 -7.07 -16.30
C GLY A 572 -12.16 -8.44 -16.80
N PHE A 573 -12.72 -9.25 -15.92
CA PHE A 573 -13.19 -10.61 -16.22
C PHE A 573 -14.68 -10.66 -16.51
N ALA A 574 -15.08 -11.31 -17.60
CA ALA A 574 -16.48 -11.58 -17.92
C ALA A 574 -16.76 -13.09 -17.91
N PRO A 575 -17.82 -13.58 -17.23
CA PRO A 575 -18.17 -14.99 -17.28
C PRO A 575 -18.69 -15.35 -18.68
N VAL A 576 -18.23 -16.48 -19.20
CA VAL A 576 -18.62 -17.01 -20.51
C VAL A 576 -18.93 -18.50 -20.42
N ARG A 577 -19.82 -19.01 -21.28
CA ARG A 577 -20.15 -20.43 -21.44
C ARG A 577 -19.86 -20.90 -22.85
N PHE A 578 -19.28 -22.08 -23.00
CA PHE A 578 -19.06 -22.72 -24.31
C PHE A 578 -19.05 -24.25 -24.19
N GLN A 579 -19.08 -24.94 -25.33
CA GLN A 579 -18.89 -26.38 -25.38
C GLN A 579 -17.40 -26.72 -25.58
N PRO A 580 -16.75 -27.42 -24.62
CA PRO A 580 -15.33 -27.78 -24.73
C PRO A 580 -15.15 -28.98 -25.68
N ALA A 581 -14.84 -28.70 -26.94
CA ALA A 581 -14.47 -29.70 -27.93
C ALA A 581 -12.95 -29.71 -28.15
N PRO A 582 -12.30 -30.88 -28.24
CA PRO A 582 -10.89 -30.95 -28.61
C PRO A 582 -10.62 -30.24 -29.93
N ILE A 583 -9.55 -29.45 -29.96
CA ILE A 583 -9.05 -28.78 -31.16
C ILE A 583 -7.56 -29.09 -31.32
N ASP A 584 -7.17 -29.37 -32.57
CA ASP A 584 -5.78 -29.69 -32.90
C ASP A 584 -4.94 -28.44 -33.18
N ASP A 585 -5.59 -27.37 -33.66
CA ASP A 585 -4.94 -26.12 -34.04
C ASP A 585 -5.37 -24.97 -33.12
N VAL A 586 -4.38 -24.35 -32.47
CA VAL A 586 -4.57 -23.17 -31.59
C VAL A 586 -3.63 -22.07 -32.06
N GLY A 587 -4.14 -20.85 -32.18
CA GLY A 587 -3.36 -19.72 -32.64
C GLY A 587 -2.27 -19.32 -31.65
N ALA A 588 -1.06 -19.05 -32.16
CA ALA A 588 0.07 -18.59 -31.36
C ALA A 588 0.39 -17.12 -31.65
N ILE A 589 0.81 -16.40 -30.61
CA ILE A 589 1.18 -14.98 -30.70
C ILE A 589 2.69 -14.80 -30.68
N THR A 590 3.13 -13.60 -31.07
CA THR A 590 4.50 -13.15 -30.90
C THR A 590 4.61 -12.27 -29.66
N PHE A 591 5.65 -12.51 -28.86
CA PHE A 591 5.93 -11.73 -27.66
C PHE A 591 6.89 -10.59 -28.00
N LEU A 592 6.59 -9.37 -27.56
CA LEU A 592 7.46 -8.21 -27.82
C LEU A 592 8.86 -8.44 -27.24
N GLY A 593 8.94 -9.01 -26.03
CA GLY A 593 10.21 -9.34 -25.39
C GLY A 593 11.02 -10.40 -26.16
N ALA A 594 10.36 -11.35 -26.85
CA ALA A 594 11.05 -12.34 -27.68
C ALA A 594 11.64 -11.71 -28.96
N GLU A 595 10.89 -10.83 -29.62
CA GLU A 595 11.39 -10.09 -30.79
C GLU A 595 12.49 -9.10 -30.40
N LEU A 596 12.42 -8.51 -29.21
CA LEU A 596 13.47 -7.68 -28.64
C LEU A 596 14.81 -8.41 -28.51
N VAL A 597 14.86 -9.55 -27.80
CA VAL A 597 16.13 -10.28 -27.61
C VAL A 597 16.68 -10.87 -28.91
N LYS A 598 15.80 -11.18 -29.87
CA LYS A 598 16.18 -11.60 -31.22
C LYS A 598 16.83 -10.46 -32.01
N LYS A 599 16.27 -9.26 -31.92
CA LYS A 599 16.81 -8.05 -32.57
C LYS A 599 18.09 -7.55 -31.91
N HIS A 600 18.17 -7.65 -30.58
CA HIS A 600 19.28 -7.14 -29.76
C HIS A 600 19.87 -8.25 -28.88
N PRO A 601 20.73 -9.14 -29.43
CA PRO A 601 21.28 -10.27 -28.69
C PRO A 601 22.17 -9.90 -27.50
N VAL A 602 22.62 -8.63 -27.39
CA VAL A 602 23.38 -8.10 -26.25
C VAL A 602 22.68 -8.37 -24.92
N LEU A 603 21.35 -8.37 -24.88
CA LEU A 603 20.55 -8.65 -23.69
C LEU A 603 20.83 -10.05 -23.10
N LYS A 604 21.24 -11.02 -23.93
CA LYS A 604 21.63 -12.36 -23.44
C LYS A 604 22.89 -12.33 -22.59
N THR A 605 23.71 -11.28 -22.71
CA THR A 605 24.94 -11.09 -21.92
C THR A 605 24.67 -10.45 -20.55
N TRP A 606 23.44 -9.99 -20.30
CA TRP A 606 23.07 -9.32 -19.05
C TRP A 606 22.66 -10.30 -17.94
N ALA A 607 22.57 -11.60 -18.23
CA ALA A 607 22.24 -12.61 -17.24
C ALA A 607 23.29 -12.63 -16.12
N VAL A 608 22.86 -12.45 -14.86
CA VAL A 608 23.75 -12.44 -13.70
C VAL A 608 24.15 -13.85 -13.23
N GLY A 609 23.54 -14.89 -13.82
CA GLY A 609 23.84 -16.28 -13.52
C GLY A 609 23.44 -16.70 -12.10
N SER A 610 23.95 -17.85 -11.64
CA SER A 610 23.57 -18.39 -10.33
C SER A 610 24.24 -17.61 -9.19
N PRO A 611 23.49 -17.20 -8.15
CA PRO A 611 24.07 -16.61 -6.93
C PRO A 611 25.10 -17.50 -6.23
N ARG A 612 25.08 -18.82 -6.47
CA ARG A 612 26.06 -19.77 -5.92
C ARG A 612 27.50 -19.49 -6.36
N MET A 613 27.69 -18.72 -7.43
CA MET A 613 29.02 -18.30 -7.88
C MET A 613 29.68 -17.28 -6.94
N VAL A 614 28.89 -16.60 -6.08
CA VAL A 614 29.42 -15.67 -5.07
C VAL A 614 30.03 -16.44 -3.90
N ASN A 615 31.34 -16.26 -3.71
CA ASN A 615 32.08 -16.85 -2.60
C ASN A 615 31.90 -15.99 -1.32
N LEU A 616 31.09 -16.48 -0.39
CA LEU A 616 30.80 -15.80 0.88
C LEU A 616 32.03 -15.59 1.78
N GLU A 617 33.04 -16.45 1.72
CA GLU A 617 34.28 -16.25 2.48
C GLU A 617 35.02 -14.98 2.02
N LYS A 618 34.89 -14.62 0.74
CA LYS A 618 35.47 -13.38 0.18
C LYS A 618 34.63 -12.14 0.44
N VAL A 619 33.35 -12.29 0.76
CA VAL A 619 32.45 -11.18 1.12
C VAL A 619 32.76 -10.65 2.54
N ALA A 620 33.55 -11.39 3.34
CA ALA A 620 34.06 -11.00 4.66
C ALA A 620 32.97 -10.45 5.60
N ALA A 621 31.83 -11.15 5.68
CA ALA A 621 30.69 -10.66 6.42
C ALA A 621 30.88 -10.78 7.95
N VAL A 622 30.66 -9.69 8.68
CA VAL A 622 30.72 -9.67 10.16
C VAL A 622 29.33 -9.83 10.72
N GLU A 623 29.14 -10.84 11.57
CA GLU A 623 27.90 -11.06 12.30
C GLU A 623 27.87 -10.32 13.63
N SER A 624 26.75 -9.68 13.96
CA SER A 624 26.55 -8.97 15.21
C SER A 624 25.07 -8.84 15.57
N ARG A 625 24.76 -8.48 16.83
CA ARG A 625 23.40 -8.05 17.19
C ARG A 625 23.15 -6.61 16.75
N TYR A 626 22.05 -6.38 16.05
CA TYR A 626 21.61 -5.04 15.68
C TYR A 626 20.97 -4.35 16.89
N LYS A 627 21.61 -3.29 17.37
CA LYS A 627 21.11 -2.45 18.47
C LYS A 627 20.88 -1.05 17.93
N PRO A 628 19.64 -0.69 17.54
CA PRO A 628 19.34 0.57 16.84
C PRO A 628 19.97 1.81 17.50
N ARG A 629 19.81 1.96 18.83
CA ARG A 629 20.37 3.08 19.60
C ARG A 629 21.90 3.21 19.54
N ARG A 630 22.63 2.12 19.27
CA ARG A 630 24.09 2.13 19.12
C ARG A 630 24.54 2.38 17.68
N ARG A 631 23.59 2.52 16.75
CA ARG A 631 23.81 2.69 15.31
C ARG A 631 23.33 4.05 14.79
N LEU A 632 22.84 4.94 15.66
CA LEU A 632 22.52 6.32 15.31
C LEU A 632 23.74 7.01 14.68
N ARG A 633 23.54 7.62 13.53
CA ARG A 633 24.53 8.43 12.80
C ARG A 633 23.86 9.69 12.25
N LEU A 634 24.64 10.72 11.95
CA LEU A 634 24.14 11.87 11.20
C LEU A 634 23.71 11.40 9.80
N GLY A 635 22.43 11.56 9.47
CA GLY A 635 21.83 11.25 8.18
C GLY A 635 21.80 12.46 7.25
N SER A 636 21.44 13.63 7.77
CA SER A 636 21.45 14.90 7.01
C SER A 636 21.59 16.13 7.92
N LEU A 637 22.05 17.22 7.31
CA LEU A 637 22.12 18.56 7.89
C LEU A 637 21.77 19.59 6.82
N TYR A 638 20.82 20.48 7.06
CA TYR A 638 20.43 21.51 6.08
C TYR A 638 19.92 22.80 6.74
N PRO A 639 20.00 23.94 6.04
CA PRO A 639 19.42 25.19 6.53
C PRO A 639 17.89 25.12 6.51
N VAL A 640 17.25 25.82 7.46
CA VAL A 640 15.79 25.93 7.54
C VAL A 640 15.32 27.37 7.74
N VAL A 641 14.05 27.62 7.44
CA VAL A 641 13.37 28.88 7.72
C VAL A 641 12.11 28.59 8.52
N GLU A 642 11.86 29.37 9.58
CA GLU A 642 10.70 29.19 10.45
C GLU A 642 10.00 30.52 10.72
N GLY A 643 8.77 30.47 11.22
CA GLY A 643 8.04 31.60 11.76
C GLY A 643 8.02 31.55 13.29
N TYR A 644 8.23 32.71 13.93
CA TYR A 644 7.99 32.89 15.35
C TYR A 644 7.13 34.13 15.57
N LYS A 645 5.88 33.92 15.99
CA LYS A 645 4.86 34.98 16.08
C LYS A 645 4.69 35.67 14.72
N ASP A 646 5.06 36.95 14.61
CA ASP A 646 4.98 37.74 13.38
C ASP A 646 6.34 37.92 12.67
N GLY A 647 7.40 37.27 13.19
CA GLY A 647 8.75 37.33 12.64
C GLY A 647 9.16 36.05 11.92
N ALA A 648 10.20 36.15 11.08
CA ALA A 648 10.87 35.01 10.48
C ALA A 648 12.15 34.67 11.25
N ALA A 649 12.47 33.39 11.33
CA ALA A 649 13.69 32.83 11.87
C ALA A 649 14.45 32.07 10.78
N ALA A 650 15.78 32.07 10.86
CA ALA A 650 16.64 31.24 10.02
C ALA A 650 17.46 30.30 10.90
N GLY A 651 17.61 29.06 10.47
CA GLY A 651 18.20 28.02 11.30
C GLY A 651 18.89 26.91 10.54
N ILE A 652 19.23 25.86 11.29
CA ILE A 652 19.77 24.60 10.81
C ILE A 652 18.97 23.45 11.42
N HIS A 653 18.79 22.40 10.63
CA HIS A 653 18.18 21.15 11.04
C HIS A 653 19.18 20.00 10.88
N LEU A 654 19.19 19.06 11.82
CA LEU A 654 20.04 17.87 11.83
C LEU A 654 19.18 16.63 12.09
N ASN A 655 19.34 15.60 11.26
CA ASN A 655 18.70 14.29 11.44
C ASN A 655 19.75 13.26 11.86
N PHE A 656 19.54 12.60 12.99
CA PHE A 656 20.32 11.44 13.42
C PHE A 656 19.45 10.20 13.39
N GLU A 657 19.88 9.15 12.71
CA GLU A 657 19.05 7.96 12.50
C GLU A 657 19.89 6.68 12.47
N ASP A 658 19.28 5.57 12.87
CA ASP A 658 19.88 4.26 12.64
C ASP A 658 19.53 3.77 11.23
N PRO A 659 20.38 2.94 10.58
CA PRO A 659 20.17 2.48 9.20
C PRO A 659 18.87 1.71 8.89
N ALA A 660 18.09 1.33 9.92
CA ALA A 660 16.79 0.68 9.79
C ALA A 660 15.63 1.57 10.30
N TYR A 661 15.92 2.83 10.67
CA TYR A 661 14.97 3.85 11.08
C TYR A 661 14.10 3.51 12.31
N PHE A 662 14.58 2.61 13.18
CA PHE A 662 13.85 2.30 14.41
C PHE A 662 13.99 3.38 15.48
N ASN A 663 15.02 4.23 15.39
CA ASN A 663 15.29 5.37 16.25
C ASN A 663 15.78 6.55 15.40
N GLN A 664 15.17 7.71 15.63
CA GLN A 664 15.53 8.98 15.00
C GLN A 664 15.63 10.06 16.09
N ILE A 665 16.56 10.99 15.91
CA ILE A 665 16.70 12.20 16.71
C ILE A 665 16.84 13.38 15.75
N ASP A 666 15.90 14.31 15.82
CA ASP A 666 15.86 15.50 14.99
C ASP A 666 16.15 16.72 15.86
N VAL A 667 16.98 17.63 15.34
CA VAL A 667 17.40 18.83 16.07
C VAL A 667 17.29 20.04 15.16
N THR A 668 16.40 20.97 15.48
CA THR A 668 16.28 22.27 14.83
C THR A 668 16.78 23.37 15.76
N LEU A 669 17.65 24.24 15.24
CA LEU A 669 18.14 25.43 15.94
C LEU A 669 17.96 26.63 15.03
N SER A 670 17.22 27.65 15.46
CA SER A 670 16.97 28.84 14.64
C SER A 670 17.02 30.14 15.44
N TYR A 671 17.13 31.25 14.72
CA TYR A 671 17.26 32.58 15.30
C TYR A 671 16.43 33.61 14.53
N SER A 672 15.62 34.39 15.25
CA SER A 672 14.79 35.48 14.72
C SER A 672 15.53 36.83 14.76
N PRO A 673 16.02 37.37 13.63
CA PRO A 673 16.70 38.67 13.61
C PRO A 673 15.70 39.83 13.72
N GLY A 674 15.66 40.54 14.85
CA GLY A 674 14.83 41.75 14.97
C GLY A 674 14.79 42.42 16.35
N SER A 675 14.55 43.74 16.38
CA SER A 675 14.50 44.59 17.59
C SER A 675 13.12 44.66 18.28
N GLY A 676 12.12 43.94 17.77
CA GLY A 676 10.74 43.91 18.31
C GLY A 676 10.45 42.75 19.25
N LEU A 677 11.30 41.71 19.24
CA LEU A 677 11.21 40.59 20.18
C LEU A 677 12.05 40.92 21.44
N PRO A 678 11.56 40.58 22.65
CA PRO A 678 12.41 40.61 23.84
C PRO A 678 13.66 39.75 23.63
N GLY A 679 14.82 40.17 24.15
CA GLY A 679 16.10 39.47 23.89
C GLY A 679 16.16 37.98 24.30
N GLY A 680 15.22 37.51 25.12
CA GLY A 680 15.09 36.10 25.49
C GLY A 680 14.22 35.25 24.54
N GLU A 681 13.68 35.83 23.47
CA GLU A 681 12.78 35.16 22.51
C GLU A 681 13.36 35.08 21.09
N GLN A 682 14.63 35.46 20.92
CA GLN A 682 15.28 35.48 19.61
C GLN A 682 15.87 34.13 19.21
N PHE A 683 16.17 33.27 20.18
CA PHE A 683 16.71 31.93 19.95
C PHE A 683 15.62 30.88 20.12
N HIS A 684 15.60 29.94 19.18
CA HIS A 684 14.65 28.83 19.13
C HIS A 684 15.41 27.52 19.04
N ALA A 685 14.91 26.51 19.76
CA ALA A 685 15.46 25.16 19.70
C ALA A 685 14.33 24.14 19.77
N ASP A 686 14.43 23.08 18.97
CA ASP A 686 13.53 21.94 18.99
C ASP A 686 14.38 20.65 18.87
N VAL A 687 14.15 19.71 19.77
CA VAL A 687 14.84 18.42 19.81
C VAL A 687 13.80 17.33 19.95
N ARG A 688 13.72 16.44 18.97
CA ARG A 688 12.76 15.33 18.92
C ARG A 688 13.48 14.01 18.93
N TYR A 689 12.89 13.03 19.61
CA TYR A 689 13.28 11.64 19.55
C TYR A 689 12.06 10.83 19.14
N GLN A 690 12.20 10.01 18.11
CA GLN A 690 11.21 9.05 17.66
C GLN A 690 11.78 7.64 17.80
N GLY A 691 11.03 6.76 18.46
CA GLY A 691 11.30 5.32 18.50
C GLY A 691 10.03 4.52 18.21
N LEU A 692 10.09 3.19 18.30
CA LEU A 692 8.96 2.31 17.96
C LEU A 692 7.62 2.68 18.64
N ASN A 693 7.63 2.91 19.96
CA ASN A 693 6.44 3.26 20.74
C ASN A 693 6.61 4.54 21.57
N TRP A 694 7.84 5.08 21.63
CA TRP A 694 8.19 6.20 22.48
C TRP A 694 8.53 7.41 21.63
N ARG A 695 8.05 8.58 22.05
CA ARG A 695 8.48 9.86 21.52
C ARG A 695 8.89 10.79 22.65
N GLY A 696 9.87 11.63 22.37
CA GLY A 696 10.30 12.71 23.25
C GLY A 696 10.43 14.00 22.45
N ARG A 697 10.04 15.12 23.02
CA ARG A 697 10.27 16.44 22.42
C ARG A 697 10.65 17.44 23.50
N TYR A 698 11.69 18.20 23.23
CA TYR A 698 12.02 19.41 23.97
C TYR A 698 11.97 20.58 23.00
N TRP A 699 11.34 21.68 23.39
CA TRP A 699 11.47 22.93 22.65
C TRP A 699 11.69 24.11 23.57
N HIS A 700 12.40 25.11 23.05
CA HIS A 700 12.63 26.43 23.62
C HIS A 700 12.19 27.49 22.62
N ASN A 701 11.24 28.34 23.00
CA ASN A 701 10.57 29.30 22.13
C ASN A 701 10.21 28.66 20.78
N ASP A 702 9.29 27.69 20.80
CA ASP A 702 8.93 26.89 19.63
C ASP A 702 8.66 27.78 18.41
N ALA A 703 9.24 27.43 17.27
CA ALA A 703 9.08 28.11 15.98
C ALA A 703 8.61 27.08 14.95
N ASP A 704 7.87 27.54 13.93
CA ASP A 704 7.24 26.64 12.97
C ASP A 704 7.17 27.32 11.59
N PHE A 705 7.52 26.58 10.52
CA PHE A 705 7.50 27.09 9.14
C PHE A 705 6.15 27.71 8.75
N TYR A 706 5.05 27.09 9.16
CA TYR A 706 3.70 27.46 8.76
C TYR A 706 3.18 28.74 9.42
N ASP A 707 3.82 29.20 10.51
CA ASP A 707 3.49 30.48 11.14
C ASP A 707 3.79 31.68 10.21
N LEU A 708 4.60 31.49 9.17
CA LEU A 708 4.86 32.48 8.13
C LEU A 708 3.65 32.72 7.20
N PHE A 709 2.66 31.82 7.20
CA PHE A 709 1.65 31.73 6.14
C PHE A 709 0.21 31.74 6.63
N GLY A 710 -0.12 32.30 7.79
CA GLY A 710 -1.53 32.44 8.14
C GLY A 710 -1.84 32.93 9.55
N PRO A 711 -3.14 32.96 9.88
CA PRO A 711 -3.64 33.47 11.16
C PRO A 711 -3.45 32.48 12.32
N THR A 712 -3.18 31.20 12.03
CA THR A 712 -2.96 30.18 13.04
C THR A 712 -1.49 30.14 13.42
N LYS A 713 -1.19 30.43 14.69
CA LYS A 713 0.17 30.50 15.23
C LYS A 713 0.42 29.31 16.16
N ARG A 714 1.47 28.56 15.84
CA ARG A 714 1.97 27.40 16.57
C ARG A 714 3.14 27.75 17.45
N ALA A 715 3.90 28.78 17.08
CA ALA A 715 5.02 29.26 17.86
C ALA A 715 4.59 29.57 19.30
N ARG A 716 5.38 29.13 20.28
CA ARG A 716 5.09 29.32 21.71
C ARG A 716 6.34 29.78 22.43
N LYS A 717 6.20 30.84 23.21
CA LYS A 717 7.25 31.29 24.14
C LYS A 717 7.49 30.25 25.23
N GLY A 718 8.73 30.13 25.70
CA GLY A 718 9.07 29.38 26.90
C GLY A 718 9.68 28.03 26.60
N ASP A 719 9.58 27.09 27.52
CA ASP A 719 10.14 25.74 27.38
C ASP A 719 9.05 24.68 27.56
N ALA A 720 9.16 23.59 26.80
CA ALA A 720 8.38 22.38 27.03
C ALA A 720 9.21 21.11 27.01
N PHE A 721 8.88 20.19 27.90
CA PHE A 721 9.42 18.84 27.95
C PHE A 721 8.27 17.85 27.80
N ILE A 722 8.24 17.12 26.70
CA ILE A 722 7.14 16.25 26.32
C ILE A 722 7.66 14.83 26.17
N VAL A 723 7.01 13.87 26.82
CA VAL A 723 7.26 12.45 26.65
C VAL A 723 5.94 11.78 26.33
N GLY A 724 5.90 11.09 25.18
CA GLY A 724 4.75 10.35 24.72
C GLY A 724 5.06 8.86 24.60
N TYR A 725 4.06 8.04 24.87
CA TYR A 725 4.04 6.63 24.58
C TYR A 725 2.74 6.29 23.85
N GLU A 726 2.84 5.58 22.74
CA GLU A 726 1.67 5.05 22.04
C GLU A 726 1.87 3.56 21.78
N LYS A 727 0.80 2.79 21.97
CA LYS A 727 0.78 1.36 21.62
C LYS A 727 -0.54 1.00 20.98
N ALA A 728 -0.48 0.31 19.85
CA ALA A 728 -1.64 -0.40 19.32
C ALA A 728 -1.98 -1.58 20.24
N LEU A 729 -3.17 -1.54 20.85
CA LEU A 729 -3.78 -2.63 21.61
C LEU A 729 -4.49 -3.62 20.69
N ILE A 730 -5.03 -3.14 19.57
CA ILE A 730 -5.54 -3.93 18.46
C ILE A 730 -4.93 -3.33 17.19
N TYR A 731 -4.30 -4.16 16.36
CA TYR A 731 -3.81 -3.78 15.05
C TYR A 731 -4.27 -4.83 14.04
N ASP A 732 -5.42 -4.56 13.42
CA ASP A 732 -6.12 -5.47 12.53
C ASP A 732 -6.82 -4.68 11.41
N SER A 733 -6.02 -3.94 10.62
CA SER A 733 -6.48 -2.90 9.70
C SER A 733 -7.68 -3.35 8.84
N PRO A 734 -8.77 -2.57 8.75
CA PRO A 734 -8.91 -1.18 9.20
C PRO A 734 -9.26 -1.02 10.68
N ARG A 735 -9.35 -2.12 11.45
CA ARG A 735 -9.68 -2.08 12.87
C ARG A 735 -8.42 -1.84 13.69
N GLU A 736 -8.30 -0.64 14.26
CA GLU A 736 -7.20 -0.29 15.16
C GLU A 736 -7.74 0.21 16.50
N LEU A 737 -7.10 -0.16 17.60
CA LEU A 737 -7.30 0.42 18.92
C LEU A 737 -5.95 0.84 19.46
N ARG A 738 -5.73 2.13 19.65
CA ARG A 738 -4.47 2.69 20.14
C ARG A 738 -4.66 3.31 21.51
N ALA A 739 -3.76 2.97 22.43
CA ALA A 739 -3.66 3.62 23.72
C ALA A 739 -2.46 4.56 23.71
N GLY A 740 -2.69 5.82 24.04
CA GLY A 740 -1.68 6.86 24.15
C GLY A 740 -1.58 7.39 25.58
N ALA A 741 -0.35 7.73 25.99
CA ALA A 741 -0.08 8.49 27.20
C ALA A 741 0.96 9.57 26.88
N GLU A 742 0.68 10.81 27.26
CA GLU A 742 1.62 11.93 27.13
C GLU A 742 1.74 12.66 28.46
N ILE A 743 2.96 13.02 28.82
CA ILE A 743 3.23 13.96 29.92
C ILE A 743 4.03 15.11 29.35
N ALA A 744 3.54 16.33 29.59
CA ALA A 744 4.18 17.56 29.15
C ALA A 744 4.37 18.52 30.32
N TYR A 745 5.56 19.08 30.46
CA TYR A 745 5.85 20.16 31.40
C TYR A 745 6.19 21.43 30.64
N TYR A 746 5.39 22.47 30.83
CA TYR A 746 5.55 23.77 30.20
C TYR A 746 5.94 24.83 31.22
N THR A 747 6.82 25.76 30.83
CA THR A 747 7.18 26.92 31.67
C THR A 747 7.42 28.17 30.84
N GLY A 748 7.02 29.33 31.37
CA GLY A 748 7.28 30.62 30.73
C GLY A 748 6.37 30.96 29.54
N LEU A 749 5.25 30.26 29.37
CA LEU A 749 4.31 30.48 28.28
C LEU A 749 3.56 31.81 28.41
N ASP A 750 3.34 32.51 27.30
CA ASP A 750 2.47 33.69 27.22
C ASP A 750 1.03 33.34 26.79
N ALA A 751 0.84 32.28 26.00
CA ALA A 751 -0.45 31.68 25.64
C ALA A 751 -0.57 30.23 26.14
N LEU A 752 -1.78 29.68 26.16
CA LEU A 752 -1.96 28.25 26.45
C LEU A 752 -1.24 27.38 25.41
N PRO A 753 -0.79 26.16 25.78
CA PRO A 753 -0.07 25.28 24.84
C PRO A 753 -0.79 25.09 23.51
N VAL A 754 -2.10 24.84 23.55
CA VAL A 754 -2.91 24.51 22.35
C VAL A 754 -3.71 25.72 21.83
N ASN A 755 -4.03 26.72 22.66
CA ASN A 755 -4.92 27.83 22.31
C ASN A 755 -4.17 29.15 22.20
N GLN A 756 -3.97 29.62 20.97
CA GLN A 756 -3.12 30.79 20.66
C GLN A 756 -3.70 32.11 21.17
N ASN A 757 -5.03 32.24 21.21
CA ASN A 757 -5.70 33.50 21.57
C ASN A 757 -6.06 33.56 23.06
N VAL A 758 -5.63 32.57 23.85
CA VAL A 758 -5.90 32.49 25.28
C VAL A 758 -4.61 32.69 26.05
N ALA A 759 -4.48 33.83 26.73
CA ALA A 759 -3.33 34.11 27.57
C ALA A 759 -3.17 33.03 28.66
N SER A 760 -1.94 32.56 28.88
CA SER A 760 -1.71 31.48 29.85
C SER A 760 -2.05 31.96 31.27
N GLY A 761 -1.56 33.15 31.64
CA GLY A 761 -1.61 33.69 33.01
C GLY A 761 -0.89 32.80 34.05
N LEU A 762 -0.16 31.76 33.62
CA LEU A 762 0.36 30.67 34.46
C LEU A 762 1.84 30.43 34.16
N ASN A 763 2.68 30.40 35.20
CA ASN A 763 4.13 30.26 35.04
C ASN A 763 4.58 28.84 34.69
N GLU A 764 3.87 27.83 35.19
CA GLU A 764 4.21 26.41 35.04
C GLU A 764 2.94 25.59 34.88
N ILE A 765 2.93 24.69 33.91
CA ILE A 765 1.82 23.76 33.63
C ILE A 765 2.41 22.36 33.49
N LEU A 766 1.97 21.43 34.34
CA LEU A 766 2.19 20.00 34.12
C LEU A 766 0.91 19.40 33.55
N ALA A 767 0.95 19.01 32.28
CA ALA A 767 -0.14 18.36 31.58
C ALA A 767 0.10 16.86 31.48
N THR A 768 -0.95 16.07 31.63
CA THR A 768 -0.95 14.63 31.39
C THR A 768 -2.17 14.28 30.56
N GLU A 769 -1.97 13.62 29.42
CA GLU A 769 -3.05 13.15 28.55
C GLU A 769 -3.01 11.62 28.48
N LEU A 770 -4.17 11.00 28.63
CA LEU A 770 -4.40 9.58 28.36
C LEU A 770 -5.46 9.49 27.27
N SER A 771 -5.17 8.75 26.20
CA SER A 771 -6.09 8.58 25.08
C SER A 771 -6.32 7.12 24.73
N LEU A 772 -7.55 6.82 24.30
CA LEU A 772 -7.92 5.56 23.70
C LEU A 772 -8.67 5.88 22.41
N ARG A 773 -8.11 5.48 21.27
CA ARG A 773 -8.64 5.79 19.94
C ARG A 773 -8.91 4.51 19.19
N TYR A 774 -10.11 4.38 18.65
CA TYR A 774 -10.51 3.24 17.84
C TYR A 774 -10.94 3.71 16.46
N THR A 775 -10.51 2.99 15.44
CA THR A 775 -10.95 3.19 14.06
C THR A 775 -11.37 1.87 13.45
N ASN A 776 -12.38 1.90 12.58
CA ASN A 776 -12.78 0.79 11.72
C ASN A 776 -13.53 1.35 10.51
N GLU A 777 -12.77 1.94 9.60
CA GLU A 777 -13.26 2.73 8.47
C GLU A 777 -12.79 2.13 7.14
N THR A 778 -13.66 2.09 6.15
CA THR A 778 -13.41 1.41 4.88
C THR A 778 -13.66 2.32 3.70
N LYS A 779 -12.95 2.07 2.61
CA LYS A 779 -13.11 2.76 1.33
C LYS A 779 -13.01 1.77 0.17
N SER A 780 -13.73 2.05 -0.90
CA SER A 780 -13.69 1.34 -2.17
C SER A 780 -12.57 1.85 -3.07
N LEU A 781 -12.28 1.09 -4.12
CA LEU A 781 -11.39 1.52 -5.19
C LEU A 781 -11.96 2.78 -5.87
N GLY A 782 -11.10 3.78 -6.11
CA GLY A 782 -11.52 5.07 -6.64
C GLY A 782 -12.11 6.03 -5.61
N SER A 783 -12.15 5.69 -4.32
CA SER A 783 -12.54 6.66 -3.28
C SER A 783 -11.37 7.55 -2.86
N VAL A 784 -11.65 8.84 -2.61
CA VAL A 784 -10.72 9.84 -2.05
C VAL A 784 -10.87 10.03 -0.53
N ASP A 785 -11.81 9.30 0.08
CA ASP A 785 -12.13 9.40 1.51
C ASP A 785 -12.68 8.07 2.04
N HIS A 786 -12.86 7.95 3.35
CA HIS A 786 -13.61 6.83 3.92
C HIS A 786 -15.10 6.94 3.56
N GLU A 787 -15.70 5.84 3.13
CA GLU A 787 -17.10 5.81 2.69
C GLU A 787 -18.04 5.29 3.76
N LYS A 788 -17.55 4.43 4.67
CA LYS A 788 -18.35 3.88 5.76
C LYS A 788 -17.47 3.35 6.88
N GLY A 789 -18.07 3.20 8.05
CA GLY A 789 -17.42 2.63 9.22
C GLY A 789 -17.78 3.41 10.47
N TRP A 790 -16.97 3.25 11.50
CA TRP A 790 -17.08 4.03 12.71
C TRP A 790 -15.74 4.14 13.41
N SER A 791 -15.59 5.22 14.14
CA SER A 791 -14.45 5.47 15.02
C SER A 791 -14.94 6.10 16.31
N TRP A 792 -14.13 5.99 17.35
CA TRP A 792 -14.38 6.68 18.61
C TRP A 792 -13.08 7.00 19.31
N GLU A 793 -13.14 8.03 20.14
CA GLU A 793 -12.04 8.39 21.02
C GLU A 793 -12.54 8.70 22.43
N ILE A 794 -11.67 8.45 23.40
CA ILE A 794 -11.79 8.93 24.77
C ILE A 794 -10.45 9.54 25.15
N VAL A 795 -10.47 10.78 25.62
CA VAL A 795 -9.27 11.51 26.04
C VAL A 795 -9.50 12.10 27.42
N ASN A 796 -8.65 11.70 28.37
CA ASN A 796 -8.59 12.26 29.71
C ASN A 796 -7.33 13.13 29.84
N ALA A 797 -7.51 14.41 30.12
CA ALA A 797 -6.43 15.35 30.36
C ALA A 797 -6.45 15.84 31.81
N ILE A 798 -5.27 15.92 32.42
CA ILE A 798 -5.05 16.40 33.78
C ILE A 798 -3.98 17.49 33.73
N ASP A 799 -4.38 18.72 34.01
CA ASP A 799 -3.44 19.85 34.07
C ASP A 799 -3.27 20.31 35.52
N ARG A 800 -2.02 20.50 35.92
CA ARG A 800 -1.65 21.06 37.22
C ARG A 800 -0.89 22.37 37.01
N ALA A 801 -1.48 23.47 37.46
CA ALA A 801 -0.91 24.81 37.35
C ALA A 801 -1.39 25.70 38.50
N GLY A 802 -0.54 26.59 39.01
CA GLY A 802 -0.94 27.56 40.04
C GLY A 802 -1.46 26.98 41.37
N GLY A 803 -1.21 25.69 41.65
CA GLY A 803 -1.76 24.98 42.81
C GLY A 803 -3.07 24.22 42.55
N ASP A 804 -3.73 24.48 41.41
CA ASP A 804 -4.95 23.80 40.99
C ASP A 804 -4.63 22.48 40.27
N THR A 805 -5.58 21.55 40.28
CA THR A 805 -5.58 20.35 39.44
C THR A 805 -6.89 20.29 38.67
N ILE A 806 -6.81 20.30 37.35
CA ILE A 806 -7.93 20.44 36.43
C ILE A 806 -8.06 19.14 35.65
N HIS A 807 -9.23 18.53 35.73
CA HIS A 807 -9.56 17.33 34.99
C HIS A 807 -10.46 17.69 33.82
N ARG A 808 -10.05 17.32 32.61
CA ARG A 808 -10.87 17.39 31.41
C ARG A 808 -11.08 15.99 30.86
N LEU A 809 -12.33 15.65 30.56
CA LEU A 809 -12.68 14.42 29.88
C LEU A 809 -13.43 14.79 28.61
N ARG A 810 -13.01 14.25 27.48
CA ARG A 810 -13.75 14.32 26.22
C ARG A 810 -13.84 12.94 25.59
N GLY A 811 -14.90 12.74 24.81
CA GLY A 811 -15.05 11.56 23.97
C GLY A 811 -15.83 11.91 22.71
N GLY A 812 -15.60 11.11 21.67
CA GLY A 812 -16.27 11.28 20.39
C GLY A 812 -16.62 9.94 19.75
N VAL A 813 -17.66 9.94 18.91
CA VAL A 813 -18.09 8.79 18.11
C VAL A 813 -18.49 9.29 16.73
N ASP A 814 -17.82 8.75 15.73
CA ASP A 814 -18.02 9.07 14.33
C ASP A 814 -18.59 7.85 13.62
N VAL A 815 -19.61 8.06 12.77
CA VAL A 815 -20.28 6.97 12.04
C VAL A 815 -20.52 7.39 10.60
N GLY A 816 -20.13 6.54 9.66
CA GLY A 816 -20.24 6.77 8.22
C GLY A 816 -21.02 5.69 7.49
N PHE A 817 -21.78 6.10 6.48
CA PHE A 817 -22.56 5.22 5.61
C PHE A 817 -22.31 5.54 4.13
N ALA A 818 -21.99 4.52 3.34
CA ALA A 818 -21.88 4.64 1.89
C ALA A 818 -23.28 4.78 1.28
N LEU A 819 -23.43 5.71 0.33
CA LEU A 819 -24.67 5.91 -0.42
C LEU A 819 -24.73 4.95 -1.63
N PRO A 820 -25.92 4.72 -2.23
CA PRO A 820 -26.04 3.98 -3.50
C PRO A 820 -25.55 4.83 -4.71
N ILE A 821 -24.53 5.66 -4.49
CA ILE A 821 -23.84 6.49 -5.46
C ILE A 821 -22.35 6.22 -5.24
N ALA A 822 -21.65 5.79 -6.30
CA ALA A 822 -20.24 5.40 -6.20
C ALA A 822 -19.40 6.53 -5.57
N ASN A 823 -18.54 6.17 -4.62
CA ASN A 823 -17.61 7.10 -3.96
C ASN A 823 -18.28 8.25 -3.19
N SER A 824 -19.54 8.08 -2.76
CA SER A 824 -20.28 9.06 -1.94
C SER A 824 -20.72 8.47 -0.61
N SER A 825 -20.70 9.30 0.44
CA SER A 825 -21.00 8.88 1.81
C SER A 825 -21.61 10.00 2.64
N VAL A 826 -22.36 9.62 3.68
CA VAL A 826 -22.79 10.52 4.75
C VAL A 826 -22.11 10.12 6.04
N TRP A 827 -21.55 11.11 6.74
CA TRP A 827 -20.90 10.94 8.03
C TRP A 827 -21.56 11.81 9.09
N VAL A 828 -21.57 11.30 10.33
CA VAL A 828 -21.95 12.06 11.52
C VAL A 828 -20.81 11.99 12.51
N TYR A 829 -20.25 13.15 12.87
CA TYR A 829 -19.16 13.30 13.82
C TYR A 829 -19.71 13.87 15.11
N ASN A 830 -19.56 13.16 16.22
CA ASN A 830 -20.10 13.60 17.52
C ASN A 830 -19.00 13.68 18.55
N ALA A 831 -19.00 14.74 19.35
CA ALA A 831 -18.07 14.91 20.44
C ALA A 831 -18.76 15.54 21.66
N GLY A 832 -18.30 15.18 22.85
CA GLY A 832 -18.73 15.81 24.08
C GLY A 832 -17.62 15.81 25.12
N GLY A 833 -17.69 16.76 26.04
CA GLY A 833 -16.68 16.87 27.09
C GLY A 833 -17.12 17.67 28.29
N PHE A 834 -16.36 17.53 29.37
CA PHE A 834 -16.55 18.21 30.65
C PHE A 834 -15.20 18.59 31.25
N ALA A 835 -15.12 19.77 31.87
CA ALA A 835 -13.94 20.30 32.54
C ALA A 835 -14.25 20.73 33.99
N SER A 836 -13.48 20.19 34.95
CA SER A 836 -13.60 20.53 36.37
C SER A 836 -12.87 21.85 36.70
N GLY A 837 -13.10 22.39 37.91
CA GLY A 837 -12.32 23.52 38.43
C GLY A 837 -13.03 24.88 38.39
N ASN A 838 -12.27 25.95 38.65
CA ASN A 838 -12.77 27.32 38.71
C ASN A 838 -12.92 27.91 37.30
N ALA A 839 -14.11 28.47 36.99
CA ALA A 839 -14.40 29.07 35.69
C ALA A 839 -13.49 30.25 35.28
N GLN A 840 -12.79 30.88 36.24
CA GLN A 840 -11.83 31.94 35.96
C GLN A 840 -10.45 31.42 35.52
N ASN A 841 -10.19 30.13 35.72
CA ASN A 841 -8.93 29.52 35.29
C ASN A 841 -9.05 29.11 33.81
N PRO A 842 -8.22 29.65 32.90
CA PRO A 842 -8.35 29.43 31.46
C PRO A 842 -8.18 27.96 31.05
N LEU A 843 -7.49 27.14 31.85
CA LEU A 843 -7.36 25.70 31.61
C LEU A 843 -8.69 24.93 31.82
N THR A 844 -9.73 25.55 32.38
CA THR A 844 -11.02 24.89 32.67
C THR A 844 -12.02 24.94 31.52
N SER A 845 -11.61 25.39 30.33
CA SER A 845 -12.46 25.45 29.14
C SER A 845 -11.83 24.75 27.94
N PHE A 846 -12.71 24.19 27.11
CA PHE A 846 -12.43 23.87 25.71
C PHE A 846 -12.73 25.12 24.88
N TYR A 847 -11.92 25.40 23.87
CA TYR A 847 -12.06 26.58 23.03
C TYR A 847 -12.31 26.18 21.58
N PHE A 848 -13.43 26.65 21.03
CA PHE A 848 -13.90 26.32 19.67
C PHE A 848 -13.87 27.54 18.76
N GLY A 849 -13.77 27.29 17.47
CA GLY A 849 -13.93 28.30 16.42
C GLY A 849 -13.01 28.04 15.24
N GLY A 850 -13.25 28.72 14.12
CA GLY A 850 -12.45 28.69 12.90
C GLY A 850 -12.41 27.34 12.17
N PHE A 851 -11.94 27.37 10.92
CA PHE A 851 -11.26 26.24 10.30
C PHE A 851 -9.88 26.00 10.93
N LYS A 852 -9.24 27.07 11.43
CA LYS A 852 -7.90 27.06 12.05
C LYS A 852 -6.77 26.59 11.08
N ASN A 853 -6.97 26.71 9.77
CA ASN A 853 -5.92 26.44 8.78
C ASN A 853 -5.10 27.71 8.46
N ASN A 854 -3.87 27.51 7.99
CA ASN A 854 -3.05 28.55 7.37
C ASN A 854 -3.16 28.51 5.84
N TYR A 855 -2.75 29.58 5.15
CA TYR A 855 -2.75 29.65 3.68
C TYR A 855 -1.78 28.62 3.07
N VAL A 856 -0.70 28.32 3.79
CA VAL A 856 0.17 27.17 3.58
C VAL A 856 0.21 26.41 4.91
N ASP A 857 0.01 25.09 4.90
CA ASP A 857 -0.24 24.30 6.12
C ASP A 857 0.30 22.86 5.99
N ASP A 858 0.40 22.12 7.10
CA ASP A 858 0.62 20.65 7.15
C ASP A 858 -0.54 19.90 7.83
N ARG A 859 -1.51 20.63 8.39
CA ARG A 859 -2.56 20.07 9.24
C ARG A 859 -3.56 19.21 8.47
N GLU A 860 -4.49 18.62 9.23
CA GLU A 860 -5.65 17.97 8.65
C GLU A 860 -6.39 18.92 7.71
N VAL A 861 -6.80 18.40 6.55
CA VAL A 861 -7.48 19.18 5.51
C VAL A 861 -8.92 19.49 5.93
N LYS A 862 -9.58 18.52 6.58
CA LYS A 862 -11.03 18.54 6.83
C LYS A 862 -11.29 18.95 8.28
N ARG A 863 -10.72 20.09 8.70
CA ARG A 863 -10.71 20.53 10.10
C ARG A 863 -12.09 20.74 10.69
N TYR A 864 -13.10 21.02 9.87
CA TYR A 864 -14.50 21.10 10.32
C TYR A 864 -15.02 19.78 10.94
N ARG A 865 -14.31 18.65 10.78
CA ARG A 865 -14.59 17.39 11.49
C ARG A 865 -14.11 17.40 12.94
N GLU A 866 -12.99 18.08 13.22
CA GLU A 866 -12.33 18.09 14.54
C GLU A 866 -13.25 18.61 15.65
N TYR A 867 -13.10 18.09 16.86
CA TYR A 867 -14.01 18.39 17.96
C TYR A 867 -14.00 19.87 18.35
N ASP A 868 -12.89 20.58 18.19
CA ASP A 868 -12.65 21.95 18.66
C ASP A 868 -12.83 23.01 17.55
N THR A 869 -13.43 22.65 16.41
CA THR A 869 -13.68 23.58 15.30
C THR A 869 -15.16 23.93 15.17
N MET A 870 -15.42 25.21 14.88
CA MET A 870 -16.73 25.74 14.51
C MET A 870 -16.50 26.80 13.43
N PRO A 871 -16.34 26.39 12.16
CA PRO A 871 -16.10 27.33 11.07
C PRO A 871 -17.18 28.40 10.96
N GLY A 872 -16.78 29.63 10.64
CA GLY A 872 -17.66 30.81 10.70
C GLY A 872 -17.61 31.55 12.05
N PHE A 873 -16.67 31.21 12.93
CA PHE A 873 -16.34 31.90 14.20
C PHE A 873 -14.83 32.11 14.29
N GLU A 874 -14.38 33.06 15.10
CA GLU A 874 -12.94 33.34 15.29
C GLU A 874 -12.22 32.20 16.03
N ILE A 875 -10.90 32.07 15.82
CA ILE A 875 -10.09 31.03 16.48
C ILE A 875 -10.15 31.20 18.00
N ASP A 876 -10.49 30.12 18.70
CA ASP A 876 -10.66 30.07 20.16
C ASP A 876 -11.75 31.02 20.72
N GLU A 877 -12.71 31.48 19.88
CA GLU A 877 -13.75 32.44 20.28
C GLU A 877 -14.76 31.89 21.30
N ILE A 878 -15.10 30.61 21.20
CA ILE A 878 -16.20 30.02 21.98
C ILE A 878 -15.61 29.18 23.11
N PRO A 879 -15.57 29.67 24.36
CA PRO A 879 -15.21 28.84 25.51
C PRO A 879 -16.40 27.98 25.94
N ALA A 880 -16.15 26.71 26.25
CA ALA A 880 -17.12 25.83 26.88
C ALA A 880 -16.45 24.98 27.95
N ARG A 881 -17.03 24.94 29.15
CA ARG A 881 -16.57 24.03 30.20
C ARG A 881 -17.10 22.63 29.97
N ASN A 882 -18.35 22.54 29.55
CA ASN A 882 -19.00 21.32 29.12
C ASN A 882 -19.59 21.55 27.74
N PHE A 883 -19.57 20.55 26.88
CA PHE A 883 -20.11 20.70 25.53
C PHE A 883 -20.66 19.41 24.96
N ALA A 884 -21.55 19.56 23.99
CA ALA A 884 -21.94 18.53 23.04
C ALA A 884 -21.89 19.14 21.63
N ARG A 885 -21.22 18.48 20.70
CA ARG A 885 -21.04 18.89 19.31
C ARG A 885 -21.45 17.76 18.39
N SER A 886 -22.13 18.09 17.30
CA SER A 886 -22.47 17.15 16.24
C SER A 886 -22.29 17.82 14.88
N VAL A 887 -21.66 17.14 13.93
CA VAL A 887 -21.49 17.59 12.54
C VAL A 887 -21.97 16.49 11.61
N VAL A 888 -22.85 16.83 10.68
CA VAL A 888 -23.23 15.97 9.57
C VAL A 888 -22.51 16.44 8.32
N GLU A 889 -21.93 15.50 7.59
CA GLU A 889 -21.25 15.74 6.32
C GLU A 889 -21.85 14.85 5.23
N TRP A 890 -22.14 15.45 4.07
CA TRP A 890 -22.31 14.70 2.83
C TRP A 890 -21.05 14.87 1.96
N ASN A 891 -20.35 13.76 1.76
CA ASN A 891 -19.23 13.65 0.84
C ASN A 891 -19.74 13.26 -0.55
N LEU A 892 -19.59 14.15 -1.52
CA LEU A 892 -20.02 13.95 -2.90
C LEU A 892 -19.03 13.05 -3.66
N PRO A 893 -19.45 12.40 -4.76
CA PRO A 893 -18.53 11.71 -5.64
C PRO A 893 -17.38 12.64 -6.06
N PRO A 894 -16.12 12.21 -5.99
CA PRO A 894 -14.99 13.03 -6.39
C PRO A 894 -15.01 13.29 -7.89
N LEU A 895 -14.63 14.50 -8.29
CA LEU A 895 -14.29 14.80 -9.68
C LEU A 895 -12.87 14.27 -9.95
N ARG A 896 -12.67 13.56 -11.05
CA ARG A 896 -11.37 13.00 -11.45
C ARG A 896 -10.84 13.71 -12.69
N PHE A 897 -9.52 13.83 -12.77
CA PHE A 897 -8.85 14.48 -13.88
C PHE A 897 -7.73 13.59 -14.42
N GLU A 898 -7.84 13.17 -15.68
CA GLU A 898 -6.78 12.40 -16.34
C GLU A 898 -5.51 13.25 -16.53
N SER A 899 -5.65 14.48 -17.04
CA SER A 899 -4.50 15.22 -17.58
C SER A 899 -4.54 16.73 -17.31
N VAL A 900 -4.86 17.13 -16.07
CA VAL A 900 -4.80 18.54 -15.66
C VAL A 900 -3.44 18.85 -15.00
N GLY A 901 -2.62 19.64 -15.69
CA GLY A 901 -1.32 20.11 -15.21
C GLY A 901 -0.15 19.61 -16.05
N ALA A 902 1.00 19.39 -15.41
CA ALA A 902 2.20 18.83 -16.01
C ALA A 902 2.65 17.61 -15.20
N PRO A 903 3.45 16.68 -15.75
CA PRO A 903 3.86 15.49 -15.01
C PRO A 903 4.52 15.78 -13.64
N SER A 904 5.25 16.87 -13.49
CA SER A 904 5.86 17.28 -12.21
C SER A 904 4.90 18.00 -11.25
N LEU A 905 3.71 18.39 -11.69
CA LEU A 905 2.69 19.10 -10.92
C LEU A 905 1.30 18.90 -11.57
N TYR A 906 0.50 17.98 -11.05
CA TYR A 906 -0.79 17.63 -11.65
C TYR A 906 -1.89 17.42 -10.63
N VAL A 907 -3.11 17.80 -11.00
CA VAL A 907 -4.32 17.59 -10.19
C VAL A 907 -4.91 16.23 -10.57
N ALA A 908 -5.09 15.35 -9.60
CA ALA A 908 -5.68 14.03 -9.82
C ALA A 908 -7.20 14.05 -9.58
N ASN A 909 -7.64 14.78 -8.56
CA ASN A 909 -9.04 14.81 -8.18
C ASN A 909 -9.43 16.06 -7.40
N ALA A 910 -10.74 16.32 -7.35
CA ALA A 910 -11.35 17.27 -6.45
C ALA A 910 -12.42 16.57 -5.61
N ARG A 911 -12.24 16.59 -4.29
CA ARG A 911 -13.22 16.08 -3.33
C ARG A 911 -14.11 17.23 -2.87
N THR A 912 -15.42 17.05 -2.90
CA THR A 912 -16.37 18.08 -2.45
C THR A 912 -17.21 17.57 -1.30
N ALA A 913 -17.39 18.37 -0.26
CA ALA A 913 -18.36 18.09 0.78
C ALA A 913 -19.16 19.31 1.21
N ILE A 914 -20.35 19.00 1.70
CA ILE A 914 -21.26 19.94 2.35
C ILE A 914 -21.42 19.46 3.79
N PHE A 915 -21.34 20.36 4.75
CA PHE A 915 -21.46 20.04 6.17
C PHE A 915 -22.35 21.03 6.91
N ALA A 916 -22.96 20.55 7.98
CA ALA A 916 -23.66 21.35 8.96
C ALA A 916 -23.38 20.83 10.36
N GLY A 917 -23.15 21.72 11.31
CA GLY A 917 -22.79 21.39 12.68
C GLY A 917 -23.56 22.19 13.71
N ALA A 918 -23.68 21.62 14.90
CA ALA A 918 -24.26 22.25 16.08
C ALA A 918 -23.33 22.02 17.28
N LEU A 919 -23.18 23.03 18.12
CA LEU A 919 -22.44 23.03 19.38
C LEU A 919 -23.34 23.60 20.47
N LEU A 920 -23.62 22.78 21.48
CA LEU A 920 -24.26 23.16 22.72
C LEU A 920 -23.18 23.35 23.79
N THR A 921 -23.04 24.57 24.29
CA THR A 921 -22.11 24.86 25.39
C THR A 921 -22.86 24.89 26.72
N ASN A 922 -22.24 24.36 27.77
CA ASN A 922 -22.74 24.29 29.14
C ASN A 922 -24.22 23.84 29.26
N PRO A 923 -24.65 22.71 28.64
CA PRO A 923 -26.06 22.33 28.50
C PRO A 923 -26.81 22.08 29.83
N ALA A 924 -26.08 21.84 30.92
CA ALA A 924 -26.63 21.59 32.26
C ALA A 924 -26.46 22.78 33.24
N GLY A 925 -26.04 23.96 32.76
CA GLY A 925 -25.74 25.12 33.61
C GLY A 925 -26.29 26.45 33.08
N ASN A 926 -26.10 27.54 33.83
CA ASN A 926 -26.46 28.89 33.40
C ASN A 926 -25.45 29.41 32.36
N GLY A 927 -25.95 30.11 31.34
CA GLY A 927 -25.10 30.73 30.30
C GLY A 927 -24.72 29.79 29.14
N GLY A 928 -25.52 28.76 28.88
CA GLY A 928 -25.35 27.91 27.69
C GLY A 928 -25.63 28.67 26.39
N ARG A 929 -24.83 28.37 25.36
CA ARG A 929 -24.96 28.92 23.99
C ARG A 929 -25.27 27.79 23.03
N GLU A 930 -26.18 28.04 22.09
CA GLU A 930 -26.44 27.18 20.94
C GLU A 930 -25.83 27.82 19.70
N VAL A 931 -24.81 27.17 19.17
CA VAL A 931 -24.02 27.65 18.05
C VAL A 931 -24.13 26.67 16.90
N PHE A 932 -24.30 27.16 15.68
CA PHE A 932 -24.40 26.34 14.48
C PHE A 932 -23.40 26.80 13.43
N THR A 933 -22.95 25.87 12.60
CA THR A 933 -22.14 26.13 11.41
C THR A 933 -22.75 25.42 10.21
N ALA A 934 -22.70 26.03 9.04
CA ALA A 934 -23.06 25.38 7.79
C ALA A 934 -22.10 25.84 6.68
N GLY A 935 -21.57 24.90 5.92
CA GLY A 935 -20.53 25.22 4.95
C GLY A 935 -20.31 24.14 3.90
N ALA A 936 -19.38 24.42 3.00
CA ALA A 936 -18.90 23.51 1.98
C ALA A 936 -17.39 23.67 1.79
N GLN A 937 -16.73 22.59 1.38
CA GLN A 937 -15.30 22.57 1.11
C GLN A 937 -15.01 21.72 -0.12
N VAL A 938 -14.08 22.20 -0.97
CA VAL A 938 -13.52 21.49 -2.11
C VAL A 938 -12.02 21.33 -1.89
N ASP A 939 -11.54 20.10 -1.97
CA ASP A 939 -10.14 19.72 -1.78
C ASP A 939 -9.57 19.25 -3.12
N PHE A 940 -8.75 20.08 -3.75
CA PHE A 940 -8.02 19.74 -4.97
C PHE A 940 -6.75 18.98 -4.60
N ASN A 941 -6.76 17.66 -4.79
CA ASN A 941 -5.60 16.81 -4.54
C ASN A 941 -4.71 16.82 -5.78
N PHE A 942 -3.49 17.30 -5.60
CA PHE A 942 -2.49 17.35 -6.64
C PHE A 942 -1.17 16.76 -6.15
N THR A 943 -0.33 16.32 -7.08
CA THR A 943 0.95 15.72 -6.77
C THR A 943 2.06 16.58 -7.30
N LEU A 944 3.03 16.93 -6.44
CA LEU A 944 4.27 17.58 -6.80
C LEU A 944 5.38 16.54 -6.95
N ALA A 945 6.27 16.73 -7.92
CA ALA A 945 7.45 15.89 -8.12
C ALA A 945 7.13 14.37 -8.22
N HIS A 946 5.96 14.02 -8.77
CA HIS A 946 5.44 12.67 -8.98
C HIS A 946 5.08 11.85 -7.73
N ARG A 947 5.38 12.35 -6.52
CA ARG A 947 5.26 11.55 -5.29
C ARG A 947 4.76 12.30 -4.07
N LEU A 948 4.85 13.63 -4.06
CA LEU A 948 4.51 14.43 -2.89
C LEU A 948 3.05 14.86 -2.97
N PRO A 949 2.16 14.27 -2.16
CA PRO A 949 0.77 14.68 -2.15
C PRO A 949 0.68 16.12 -1.64
N MET A 950 -0.20 16.88 -2.26
CA MET A 950 -0.51 18.26 -1.90
C MET A 950 -2.03 18.43 -1.99
N THR A 951 -2.59 19.29 -1.15
CA THR A 951 -4.02 19.58 -1.21
C THR A 951 -4.24 21.07 -1.16
N LEU A 952 -4.84 21.62 -2.23
CA LEU A 952 -5.37 22.98 -2.20
C LEU A 952 -6.85 22.91 -1.83
N SER A 953 -7.20 23.43 -0.67
CA SER A 953 -8.57 23.46 -0.17
C SER A 953 -9.16 24.86 -0.30
N ALA A 954 -10.38 24.90 -0.82
CA ALA A 954 -11.23 26.09 -0.85
C ALA A 954 -12.54 25.77 -0.12
N GLY A 955 -12.89 26.57 0.88
CA GLY A 955 -14.10 26.35 1.67
C GLY A 955 -14.76 27.64 2.11
N PHE A 956 -16.03 27.51 2.49
CA PHE A 956 -16.81 28.60 3.06
C PHE A 956 -17.71 28.03 4.15
N ALA A 957 -17.83 28.75 5.27
CA ALA A 957 -18.78 28.42 6.31
C ALA A 957 -19.42 29.67 6.91
N ALA A 958 -20.68 29.57 7.27
CA ALA A 958 -21.40 30.58 8.02
C ALA A 958 -21.69 30.10 9.45
N GLY A 959 -21.41 30.96 10.43
CA GLY A 959 -21.70 30.76 11.83
C GLY A 959 -23.02 31.40 12.24
N PHE A 960 -23.82 30.67 13.03
CA PHE A 960 -25.10 31.14 13.54
C PHE A 960 -25.18 30.96 15.06
N GLU A 961 -25.82 31.89 15.75
CA GLU A 961 -26.09 31.79 17.17
C GLU A 961 -27.53 32.23 17.46
N SER A 962 -28.29 31.41 18.19
CA SER A 962 -29.70 31.68 18.51
C SER A 962 -30.57 32.03 17.29
N GLY A 963 -30.32 31.36 16.15
CA GLY A 963 -31.06 31.55 14.90
C GLY A 963 -30.68 32.80 14.09
N ARG A 964 -29.63 33.53 14.47
CA ARG A 964 -29.13 34.71 13.73
C ARG A 964 -27.72 34.44 13.17
N ALA A 965 -27.47 34.88 11.95
CA ALA A 965 -26.13 34.87 11.37
C ALA A 965 -25.19 35.75 12.22
N ARG A 966 -24.00 35.24 12.51
CA ARG A 966 -22.96 35.92 13.29
C ARG A 966 -21.83 36.41 12.40
N SER A 967 -21.24 35.50 11.63
CA SER A 967 -20.06 35.73 10.81
C SER A 967 -19.95 34.64 9.75
N ASP A 968 -19.12 34.90 8.76
CA ASP A 968 -18.71 33.98 7.71
C ASP A 968 -17.18 33.82 7.71
N GLU A 969 -16.72 32.67 7.22
CA GLU A 969 -15.30 32.35 7.13
C GLU A 969 -15.01 31.70 5.79
N VAL A 970 -13.93 32.15 5.13
CA VAL A 970 -13.42 31.58 3.89
C VAL A 970 -12.13 30.84 4.19
N LEU A 971 -12.07 29.58 3.77
CA LEU A 971 -10.87 28.75 3.79
C LEU A 971 -10.20 28.80 2.41
N ILE A 972 -8.93 29.21 2.37
CA ILE A 972 -8.01 28.91 1.27
C ILE A 972 -6.73 28.41 1.91
N SER A 973 -6.39 27.14 1.72
CA SER A 973 -5.25 26.51 2.37
C SER A 973 -4.56 25.54 1.42
N LEU A 974 -3.24 25.68 1.28
CA LEU A 974 -2.38 24.73 0.60
C LEU A 974 -1.70 23.85 1.64
N LYS A 975 -2.18 22.61 1.80
CA LYS A 975 -1.46 21.59 2.55
C LYS A 975 -0.25 21.12 1.75
N ILE A 976 0.93 21.20 2.37
CA ILE A 976 2.17 20.61 1.85
C ILE A 976 2.44 19.28 2.56
N MET A 977 2.43 18.19 1.80
CA MET A 977 2.66 16.79 2.22
C MET A 977 1.59 16.21 3.15
#